data_AF-A0A255TJ04-F1
#
_entry.id   AF-A0A255TJ04-F1
#
_cell.length_a   1.000
_cell.length_b   1.000
_cell.length_c   1.000
_cell.angle_alpha   90.00
_cell.angle_beta   90.00
_cell.angle_gamma   90.00
#
_symmetry.space_group_name_H-M   'P 1'
#
loop_
_entity.id
_entity.type
_entity.pdbx_description
1 polymer ?
#
loop_
_entity_poly.entity_id
_entity_poly.type
_entity_poly.pdbx_seq_one_letter_code
_entity_poly.pdbx_strand_id
1 'polypeptide(L)'
;MKANDIYNNSLKALWQNLQDSINHLMPNDRCFVIALSRKGTRMLELLGSRYGNSDNHDLTSLYGVTVVTELSLPLLFKNINEDSDKGRIIIKIVDDAIYFGSTILSIYNEVTKFIEYYGLENRVVVEGLYAAIKSNGSIDIRDLTGQKVYAIDNVGKGYAHYFVKQLTHDFRGMCNTLEYEFPIIECNVGAALDIESFEAQLMIRYGQNNTYRIDDNEGVKSFNIVLRNQEGSLFNKIRIYYGNGILRIVPMSPRPIYDNYEMMGNLMSHVSHPLADLWERCYHTLKEIADNSKQDETLFRSSRRLMVILHNYLLSLYNFETERRAFYTILSSFGVDTVLRLSCSSLFCILADESMVRSITDEVNKYLNGPGFNRLTATVRVRFLTERSPLLVESNCVMPNRIKYLDDTNRQLFPKCSNVNEALSAMLFNQTVILESYSRTLDTNGSRLRFGYTHESLSDELDHYYKSQKAGLWNEKDLHRWIDIRIDNGCMVPQYIVSTNNNQQWERVLRPGENEDVILSHLSRYALMILDLMTDADLGIGDTDVKSDNYERMLAYTFYNLGDEILDEESFLDLCVDESLRLRFNHGKYVVDYLCEMSVLKKSDGMIGIHSRLLESDVYKSSTFTDGLNDRIKELVELFPRKVEYNGNFDYKNSDYTEKFNFYMRRLMKLESVRSSYIRANEIFDDFLSNLDIPRDEFIDYQHLMSQKFWQTISVSCVDEILITKYKEELDEPYYDYWLDMSKLFFFMNLLYAIKCYTEDILASYVMAVEESIKALDILDVFQKAMDLCGEDKGWSEEAIFYIRKCIEQKLVH
;
A
#
# COMPACT_ATOMS: atom_id res chain seq x y z
N MET A 1 20.98 -1.45 8.34
CA MET A 1 20.43 -0.08 8.28
C MET A 1 18.91 -0.22 8.22
N LYS A 2 18.12 0.50 9.02
CA LYS A 2 16.66 0.28 9.04
C LYS A 2 16.05 0.73 7.71
N ALA A 3 14.98 0.10 7.25
CA ALA A 3 14.34 0.42 5.96
C ALA A 3 13.96 1.91 5.84
N ASN A 4 13.44 2.49 6.91
CA ASN A 4 13.12 3.91 6.99
C ASN A 4 14.36 4.83 6.87
N ASP A 5 15.54 4.38 7.33
CA ASP A 5 16.78 5.15 7.14
C ASP A 5 17.17 5.19 5.65
N ILE A 6 16.99 4.07 4.93
CA ILE A 6 17.27 3.99 3.49
C ILE A 6 16.30 4.91 2.75
N TYR A 7 15.03 4.94 3.14
CA TYR A 7 13.99 5.79 2.56
C TYR A 7 14.33 7.28 2.71
N ASN A 8 14.67 7.73 3.92
CA ASN A 8 15.01 9.13 4.14
C ASN A 8 16.32 9.51 3.45
N ASN A 9 17.31 8.60 3.43
CA ASN A 9 18.58 8.85 2.77
C ASN A 9 18.45 8.90 1.24
N SER A 10 17.58 8.09 0.63
CA SER A 10 17.36 8.11 -0.83
C SER A 10 16.73 9.41 -1.30
N LEU A 11 15.72 9.90 -0.58
CA LEU A 11 15.11 11.21 -0.83
C LEU A 11 16.11 12.36 -0.67
N LYS A 12 16.90 12.34 0.41
CA LYS A 12 17.95 13.35 0.65
C LYS A 12 19.03 13.31 -0.43
N ALA A 13 19.47 12.12 -0.85
CA ALA A 13 20.47 11.94 -1.89
C ALA A 13 19.97 12.47 -3.25
N LEU A 14 18.71 12.19 -3.61
CA LEU A 14 18.10 12.74 -4.81
C LEU A 14 18.11 14.28 -4.78
N TRP A 15 17.67 14.88 -3.67
CA TRP A 15 17.67 16.34 -3.50
C TRP A 15 19.08 16.93 -3.63
N GLN A 16 20.07 16.32 -2.97
CA GLN A 16 21.47 16.77 -3.04
C GLN A 16 22.04 16.64 -4.46
N ASN A 17 21.83 15.52 -5.14
CA ASN A 17 22.29 15.32 -6.51
C ASN A 17 21.68 16.35 -7.48
N LEU A 18 20.40 16.68 -7.31
CA LEU A 18 19.75 17.72 -8.11
C LEU A 18 20.34 19.10 -7.80
N GLN A 19 20.44 19.48 -6.53
CA GLN A 19 21.00 20.77 -6.10
C GLN A 19 22.45 20.95 -6.53
N ASP A 20 23.29 19.94 -6.31
CA ASP A 20 24.68 19.95 -6.73
C ASP A 20 24.76 20.15 -8.25
N SER A 21 23.99 19.41 -9.03
CA SER A 21 23.98 19.60 -10.48
C SER A 21 23.52 21.01 -10.89
N ILE A 22 22.50 21.57 -10.23
CA ILE A 22 22.01 22.93 -10.49
C ILE A 22 23.07 23.98 -10.16
N ASN A 23 23.81 23.81 -9.06
CA ASN A 23 24.86 24.74 -8.65
C ASN A 23 26.07 24.78 -9.61
N HIS A 24 26.21 23.78 -10.48
CA HIS A 24 27.28 23.73 -11.50
C HIS A 24 26.85 24.31 -12.86
N LEU A 25 25.63 24.85 -12.99
CA LEU A 25 25.16 25.49 -14.22
C LEU A 25 25.96 26.77 -14.51
N MET A 26 26.26 27.00 -15.79
CA MET A 26 26.87 28.27 -16.21
C MET A 26 25.84 29.41 -16.13
N PRO A 27 26.25 30.69 -15.98
CA PRO A 27 25.32 31.81 -15.82
C PRO A 27 24.27 32.00 -16.93
N ASN A 28 24.52 31.46 -18.13
CA ASN A 28 23.62 31.52 -19.28
C ASN A 28 22.93 30.18 -19.58
N ASP A 29 23.16 29.15 -18.77
CA ASP A 29 22.50 27.86 -18.93
C ASP A 29 21.05 27.98 -18.43
N ARG A 30 20.12 27.42 -19.20
CA ARG A 30 18.73 27.25 -18.77
C ARG A 30 18.47 25.78 -18.46
N CYS A 31 17.96 25.51 -17.27
CA CYS A 31 17.73 24.15 -16.82
C CYS A 31 16.24 23.82 -16.76
N PHE A 32 15.85 22.70 -17.37
CA PHE A 32 14.53 22.10 -17.24
C PHE A 32 14.63 20.76 -16.51
N VAL A 33 13.78 20.57 -15.53
CA VAL A 33 13.54 19.27 -14.90
C VAL A 33 12.25 18.70 -15.47
N ILE A 34 12.38 17.60 -16.21
CA ILE A 34 11.26 16.84 -16.75
C ILE A 34 10.95 15.74 -15.74
N ALA A 35 9.97 16.00 -14.87
CA ALA A 35 9.53 15.07 -13.85
C ALA A 35 8.38 14.21 -14.38
N LEU A 36 8.40 12.91 -14.09
CA LEU A 36 7.28 12.04 -14.44
C LEU A 36 6.01 12.53 -13.75
N SER A 37 4.95 12.65 -14.55
CA SER A 37 3.64 13.12 -14.08
C SER A 37 3.16 12.29 -12.89
N ARG A 38 2.54 13.01 -11.93
CA ARG A 38 1.99 12.46 -10.68
C ARG A 38 3.04 12.26 -9.58
N LYS A 39 3.64 11.07 -9.47
CA LYS A 39 4.52 10.74 -8.33
C LYS A 39 5.83 11.54 -8.36
N GLY A 40 6.49 11.63 -9.52
CA GLY A 40 7.76 12.36 -9.66
C GLY A 40 7.61 13.85 -9.33
N THR A 41 6.54 14.49 -9.80
CA THR A 41 6.23 15.90 -9.52
C THR A 41 5.87 16.14 -8.05
N ARG A 42 5.01 15.31 -7.45
CA ARG A 42 4.68 15.40 -6.02
C ARG A 42 5.87 15.11 -5.12
N MET A 43 6.76 14.22 -5.52
CA MET A 43 8.03 13.99 -4.83
C MET A 43 8.89 15.26 -4.85
N LEU A 44 9.00 15.97 -5.97
CA LEU A 44 9.77 17.22 -6.02
C LEU A 44 9.18 18.32 -5.12
N GLU A 45 7.86 18.46 -5.07
CA GLU A 45 7.18 19.36 -4.12
C GLU A 45 7.48 18.96 -2.66
N LEU A 46 7.39 17.67 -2.35
CA LEU A 46 7.71 17.13 -1.04
C LEU A 46 9.17 17.43 -0.65
N LEU A 47 10.13 17.17 -1.54
CA LEU A 47 11.54 17.45 -1.31
C LEU A 47 11.79 18.95 -1.09
N GLY A 48 11.15 19.80 -1.89
CA GLY A 48 11.19 21.25 -1.73
C GLY A 48 10.69 21.68 -0.34
N SER A 49 9.58 21.10 0.12
CA SER A 49 9.03 21.38 1.45
C SER A 49 9.90 20.89 2.60
N ARG A 50 10.64 19.78 2.41
CA ARG A 50 11.45 19.13 3.45
C ARG A 50 12.86 19.69 3.57
N TYR A 51 13.48 20.01 2.42
CA TYR A 51 14.90 20.31 2.33
C TYR A 51 15.21 21.64 1.64
N GLY A 52 14.19 22.33 1.11
CA GLY A 52 14.33 23.65 0.53
C GLY A 52 14.50 24.75 1.57
N ASN A 53 15.12 25.85 1.16
CA ASN A 53 15.25 27.08 1.95
C ASN A 53 14.18 28.10 1.46
N SER A 54 12.91 27.94 1.81
CA SER A 54 11.91 29.01 1.73
C SER A 54 10.57 28.63 2.39
N ASP A 55 9.84 29.65 2.87
CA ASP A 55 8.45 29.59 3.32
C ASP A 55 7.43 29.30 2.18
N ASN A 56 7.90 28.87 1.00
CA ASN A 56 7.07 28.61 -0.19
C ASN A 56 7.19 27.13 -0.62
N HIS A 57 6.13 26.37 -0.37
CA HIS A 57 6.02 24.92 -0.66
C HIS A 57 5.71 24.56 -2.13
N ASP A 58 5.96 25.47 -3.08
CA ASP A 58 5.68 25.23 -4.50
C ASP A 58 6.88 24.58 -5.24
N LEU A 59 6.60 23.95 -6.39
CA LEU A 59 7.58 23.39 -7.36
C LEU A 59 8.70 24.39 -7.76
N THR A 60 8.51 25.67 -7.47
CA THR A 60 9.48 26.77 -7.68
C THR A 60 10.64 26.80 -6.67
N SER A 61 10.67 25.88 -5.70
CA SER A 61 11.69 25.81 -4.64
C SER A 61 13.06 25.25 -5.10
N LEU A 62 13.14 24.64 -6.30
CA LEU A 62 14.41 24.37 -6.97
C LEU A 62 14.93 25.68 -7.60
N TYR A 63 15.77 26.43 -6.86
CA TYR A 63 16.35 27.70 -7.29
C TYR A 63 16.81 27.68 -8.76
N GLY A 64 16.25 28.56 -9.59
CA GLY A 64 16.71 28.79 -10.97
C GLY A 64 16.36 27.69 -11.99
N VAL A 65 15.43 26.77 -11.68
CA VAL A 65 15.06 25.66 -12.57
C VAL A 65 13.57 25.62 -12.85
N THR A 66 13.21 25.27 -14.08
CA THR A 66 11.83 25.09 -14.51
C THR A 66 11.44 23.61 -14.43
N VAL A 67 10.50 23.26 -13.55
CA VAL A 67 9.95 21.90 -13.46
C VAL A 67 8.72 21.75 -14.35
N VAL A 68 8.74 20.75 -15.22
CA VAL A 68 7.66 20.41 -16.15
C VAL A 68 7.45 18.88 -16.18
N THR A 69 6.39 18.42 -16.83
CA THR A 69 6.15 16.97 -17.00
C THR A 69 6.41 16.50 -18.42
N GLU A 70 6.51 15.19 -18.60
CA GLU A 70 6.56 14.54 -19.91
C GLU A 70 5.31 14.82 -20.77
N LEU A 71 4.23 15.33 -20.18
CA LEU A 71 3.05 15.77 -20.93
C LEU A 71 3.34 17.02 -21.76
N SER A 72 4.26 17.87 -21.30
CA SER A 72 4.54 19.18 -21.89
C SER A 72 5.52 19.16 -23.06
N LEU A 73 6.18 18.03 -23.35
CA LEU A 73 7.28 17.94 -24.32
C LEU A 73 6.95 18.56 -25.69
N PRO A 74 5.78 18.34 -26.30
CA PRO A 74 5.46 18.95 -27.59
C PRO A 74 5.59 20.49 -27.57
N LEU A 75 5.05 21.15 -26.53
CA LEU A 75 5.06 22.60 -26.41
C LEU A 75 6.40 23.13 -25.90
N LEU A 76 7.01 22.43 -24.93
CA LEU A 76 8.34 22.78 -24.39
C LEU A 76 9.35 22.91 -25.53
N PHE A 77 9.45 21.89 -26.40
CA PHE A 77 10.45 21.89 -27.46
C PHE A 77 10.13 22.84 -28.61
N LYS A 78 8.84 23.08 -28.90
CA LYS A 78 8.44 24.15 -29.82
C LYS A 78 8.92 25.51 -29.30
N ASN A 79 8.65 25.79 -28.02
CA ASN A 79 9.05 27.05 -27.38
C ASN A 79 10.57 27.20 -27.34
N ILE A 80 11.31 26.14 -27.04
CA ILE A 80 12.77 26.13 -27.11
C ILE A 80 13.25 26.50 -28.52
N ASN A 81 12.66 25.88 -29.55
CA ASN A 81 13.03 26.14 -30.94
C ASN A 81 12.75 27.59 -31.38
N GLU A 82 11.62 28.15 -30.94
CA GLU A 82 11.21 29.53 -31.27
C GLU A 82 11.94 30.60 -30.44
N ASP A 83 12.52 30.22 -29.32
CA ASP A 83 13.23 31.13 -28.44
C ASP A 83 14.50 31.71 -29.10
N SER A 84 14.49 33.03 -29.23
CA SER A 84 15.59 33.83 -29.78
C SER A 84 16.88 33.78 -28.94
N ASP A 85 16.80 33.43 -27.66
CA ASP A 85 17.93 33.38 -26.75
C ASP A 85 18.71 32.07 -26.91
N LYS A 86 19.89 32.12 -27.55
CA LYS A 86 20.67 30.94 -27.95
C LYS A 86 21.50 30.32 -26.81
N GLY A 87 21.09 30.51 -25.55
CA GLY A 87 21.69 29.86 -24.40
C GLY A 87 21.62 28.34 -24.49
N ARG A 88 22.59 27.67 -23.87
CA ARG A 88 22.59 26.21 -23.73
C ARG A 88 21.46 25.79 -22.80
N ILE A 89 20.79 24.71 -23.15
CA ILE A 89 19.67 24.16 -22.39
C ILE A 89 20.09 22.81 -21.80
N ILE A 90 19.87 22.66 -20.50
CA ILE A 90 20.18 21.45 -19.75
C ILE A 90 18.87 20.78 -19.33
N ILE A 91 18.72 19.51 -19.70
CA ILE A 91 17.57 18.69 -19.33
C ILE A 91 18.00 17.67 -18.28
N LYS A 92 17.22 17.60 -17.20
CA LYS A 92 17.30 16.58 -16.16
C LYS A 92 16.00 15.82 -16.14
N ILE A 93 16.03 14.49 -16.28
CA ILE A 93 14.82 13.66 -16.22
C ILE A 93 14.72 13.07 -14.82
N VAL A 94 13.57 13.25 -14.16
CA VAL A 94 13.36 12.84 -12.76
C VAL A 94 12.18 11.90 -12.64
N ASP A 95 12.38 10.78 -11.93
CA ASP A 95 11.31 9.87 -11.50
C ASP A 95 11.38 9.61 -9.98
N ASP A 96 10.34 9.03 -9.38
CA ASP A 96 10.41 8.63 -7.97
C ASP A 96 11.42 7.49 -7.77
N ALA A 97 11.36 6.48 -8.62
CA ALA A 97 12.17 5.28 -8.52
C ALA A 97 12.33 4.56 -9.87
N ILE A 98 13.47 3.90 -10.06
CA ILE A 98 13.76 3.07 -11.22
C ILE A 98 13.54 1.60 -10.84
N TYR A 99 12.31 1.11 -11.01
CA TYR A 99 11.93 -0.28 -10.73
C TYR A 99 12.48 -1.23 -11.80
N PHE A 100 11.94 -1.16 -13.02
CA PHE A 100 12.45 -1.89 -14.19
C PHE A 100 13.26 -0.98 -15.14
N GLY A 101 12.95 0.32 -15.16
CA GLY A 101 13.63 1.32 -15.99
C GLY A 101 13.02 1.58 -17.38
N SER A 102 12.03 0.81 -17.82
CA SER A 102 11.38 1.06 -19.13
C SER A 102 10.68 2.43 -19.21
N THR A 103 10.11 2.91 -18.10
CA THR A 103 9.37 4.19 -18.09
C THR A 103 10.31 5.37 -18.29
N ILE A 104 11.37 5.47 -17.46
CA ILE A 104 12.36 6.54 -17.58
C ILE A 104 13.14 6.48 -18.91
N LEU A 105 13.42 5.27 -19.42
CA LEU A 105 14.02 5.08 -20.74
C LEU A 105 13.10 5.56 -21.86
N SER A 106 11.80 5.25 -21.79
CA SER A 106 10.82 5.72 -22.78
C SER A 106 10.77 7.25 -22.86
N ILE A 107 10.83 7.92 -21.70
CA ILE A 107 10.85 9.38 -21.63
C ILE A 107 12.17 9.95 -22.15
N TYR A 108 13.31 9.34 -21.81
CA TYR A 108 14.60 9.72 -22.39
C TYR A 108 14.56 9.65 -23.93
N ASN A 109 14.01 8.57 -24.48
CA ASN A 109 13.87 8.39 -25.92
C ASN A 109 12.92 9.45 -26.53
N GLU A 110 11.80 9.75 -25.86
CA GLU A 110 10.86 10.78 -26.30
C GLU A 110 11.49 12.18 -26.32
N VAL A 111 12.22 12.54 -25.26
CA VAL A 111 12.98 13.80 -25.16
C VAL A 111 14.03 13.90 -26.27
N THR A 112 14.79 12.83 -26.50
CA THR A 112 15.84 12.80 -27.55
C THR A 112 15.24 12.96 -28.93
N LYS A 113 14.09 12.32 -29.22
CA LYS A 113 13.38 12.50 -30.49
C LYS A 113 12.92 13.93 -30.73
N PHE A 114 12.47 14.64 -29.70
CA PHE A 114 12.12 16.06 -29.86
C PHE A 114 13.36 16.93 -30.11
N ILE A 115 14.50 16.63 -29.47
CA ILE A 115 15.77 17.32 -29.74
C ILE A 115 16.15 17.14 -31.22
N GLU A 116 16.11 15.91 -31.74
CA GLU A 116 16.43 15.59 -33.14
C GLU A 116 15.45 16.25 -34.12
N TYR A 117 14.14 16.17 -33.83
CA TYR A 117 13.09 16.72 -34.69
C TYR A 117 13.24 18.23 -34.92
N TYR A 118 13.63 18.98 -33.89
CA TYR A 118 13.88 20.43 -34.00
C TYR A 118 15.35 20.79 -34.32
N GLY A 119 16.25 19.81 -34.49
CA GLY A 119 17.67 20.05 -34.76
C GLY A 119 18.40 20.80 -33.63
N LEU A 120 18.10 20.41 -32.39
CA LEU A 120 18.56 21.11 -31.17
C LEU A 120 19.79 20.46 -30.51
N GLU A 121 20.46 19.51 -31.13
CA GLU A 121 21.55 18.69 -30.56
C GLU A 121 22.75 19.54 -30.09
N ASN A 122 22.99 20.68 -30.74
CA ASN A 122 24.07 21.60 -30.39
C ASN A 122 23.70 22.55 -29.24
N ARG A 123 22.43 22.57 -28.82
CA ARG A 123 21.91 23.53 -27.83
C ARG A 123 21.35 22.83 -26.59
N VAL A 124 20.66 21.72 -26.77
CA VAL A 124 19.99 20.98 -25.70
C VAL A 124 20.81 19.74 -25.34
N VAL A 125 21.10 19.58 -24.05
CA VAL A 125 21.82 18.42 -23.52
C VAL A 125 20.99 17.77 -22.43
N VAL A 126 20.72 16.48 -22.58
CA VAL A 126 20.26 15.65 -21.45
C VAL A 126 21.48 15.31 -20.61
N GLU A 127 21.48 15.79 -19.37
CA GLU A 127 22.64 15.67 -18.47
C GLU A 127 22.63 14.38 -17.66
N GLY A 128 21.44 13.89 -17.31
CA GLY A 128 21.31 12.70 -16.50
C GLY A 128 19.87 12.35 -16.15
N LEU A 129 19.75 11.14 -15.62
CA LEU A 129 18.51 10.56 -15.14
C LEU A 129 18.58 10.46 -13.61
N TYR A 130 17.58 10.97 -12.92
CA TYR A 130 17.58 11.15 -11.47
C TYR A 130 16.40 10.38 -10.87
N ALA A 131 16.65 9.63 -9.81
CA ALA A 131 15.63 8.95 -9.03
C ALA A 131 16.09 8.81 -7.57
N ALA A 132 15.16 8.54 -6.64
CA ALA A 132 15.57 8.26 -5.27
C ALA A 132 16.29 6.91 -5.18
N ILE A 133 15.74 5.89 -5.85
CA ILE A 133 16.25 4.52 -5.81
C ILE A 133 16.28 3.86 -7.20
N LYS A 134 17.15 2.87 -7.37
CA LYS A 134 17.22 1.99 -8.54
C LYS A 134 17.34 0.53 -8.11
N SER A 135 16.38 -0.30 -8.57
CA SER A 135 16.34 -1.72 -8.21
C SER A 135 17.37 -2.58 -8.98
N ASN A 136 17.85 -3.66 -8.35
CA ASN A 136 18.90 -4.56 -8.87
C ASN A 136 18.52 -5.25 -10.18
N GLY A 137 17.21 -5.36 -10.46
CA GLY A 137 16.68 -5.97 -11.68
C GLY A 137 16.31 -4.98 -12.78
N SER A 138 16.68 -3.70 -12.63
CA SER A 138 16.41 -2.69 -13.65
C SER A 138 17.33 -2.84 -14.86
N ILE A 139 16.84 -2.44 -16.03
CA ILE A 139 17.63 -2.42 -17.27
C ILE A 139 18.86 -1.52 -17.10
N ASP A 140 19.95 -1.86 -17.78
CA ASP A 140 21.14 -1.00 -17.79
C ASP A 140 20.93 0.20 -18.71
N ILE A 141 20.32 1.25 -18.15
CA ILE A 141 20.03 2.48 -18.89
C ILE A 141 21.33 3.15 -19.34
N ARG A 142 22.43 3.02 -18.58
CA ARG A 142 23.70 3.66 -18.94
C ARG A 142 24.29 3.03 -20.20
N ASP A 143 24.23 1.71 -20.32
CA ASP A 143 24.69 1.01 -21.52
C ASP A 143 23.81 1.32 -22.74
N LEU A 144 22.51 1.52 -22.53
CA LEU A 144 21.56 1.82 -23.61
C LEU A 144 21.60 3.28 -24.10
N THR A 145 21.94 4.22 -23.22
CA THR A 145 21.78 5.66 -23.50
C THR A 145 23.08 6.46 -23.40
N GLY A 146 24.11 5.90 -22.80
CA GLY A 146 25.32 6.62 -22.38
C GLY A 146 25.11 7.56 -21.19
N GLN A 147 23.87 7.70 -20.69
CA GLN A 147 23.54 8.65 -19.63
C GLN A 147 23.86 8.13 -18.24
N LYS A 148 24.28 9.03 -17.37
CA LYS A 148 24.47 8.73 -15.96
C LYS A 148 23.12 8.67 -15.25
N VAL A 149 22.96 7.64 -14.42
CA VAL A 149 21.83 7.50 -13.49
C VAL A 149 22.30 7.93 -12.11
N TYR A 150 21.54 8.80 -11.46
CA TYR A 150 21.76 9.30 -10.11
C TYR A 150 20.65 8.76 -9.21
N ALA A 151 20.95 7.68 -8.49
CA ALA A 151 20.04 7.04 -7.54
C ALA A 151 20.84 6.30 -6.45
N ILE A 152 20.18 5.96 -5.34
CA ILE A 152 20.69 4.89 -4.49
C ILE A 152 20.46 3.58 -5.22
N ASP A 153 21.56 2.98 -5.67
CA ASP A 153 21.57 1.72 -6.39
C ASP A 153 21.56 0.52 -5.43
N ASN A 154 21.37 -0.65 -6.01
CA ASN A 154 21.47 -1.95 -5.34
C ASN A 154 20.36 -2.24 -4.30
N VAL A 155 19.14 -1.68 -4.48
CA VAL A 155 17.98 -2.04 -3.64
C VAL A 155 17.20 -3.25 -4.17
N GLY A 156 16.81 -4.16 -3.28
CA GLY A 156 15.97 -5.32 -3.59
C GLY A 156 14.60 -4.93 -4.18
N LYS A 157 13.96 -5.85 -4.93
CA LYS A 157 12.63 -5.61 -5.53
C LYS A 157 11.57 -5.32 -4.47
N GLY A 158 11.58 -6.07 -3.36
CA GLY A 158 10.62 -5.87 -2.26
C GLY A 158 10.78 -4.51 -1.58
N TYR A 159 12.01 -4.02 -1.42
CA TYR A 159 12.26 -2.66 -0.94
C TYR A 159 11.63 -1.58 -1.83
N ALA A 160 11.55 -1.80 -3.15
CA ALA A 160 10.92 -0.83 -4.05
C ALA A 160 9.41 -0.70 -3.78
N HIS A 161 8.72 -1.79 -3.42
CA HIS A 161 7.32 -1.76 -2.94
C HIS A 161 7.20 -1.03 -1.60
N TYR A 162 8.12 -1.29 -0.66
CA TYR A 162 8.19 -0.53 0.59
C TYR A 162 8.38 0.98 0.35
N PHE A 163 9.28 1.35 -0.55
CA PHE A 163 9.57 2.75 -0.90
C PHE A 163 8.32 3.48 -1.43
N VAL A 164 7.58 2.90 -2.37
CA VAL A 164 6.38 3.54 -2.92
C VAL A 164 5.26 3.67 -1.89
N LYS A 165 5.09 2.70 -0.99
CA LYS A 165 4.15 2.80 0.15
C LYS A 165 4.51 3.98 1.05
N GLN A 166 5.78 4.11 1.43
CA GLN A 166 6.23 5.19 2.29
C GLN A 166 6.13 6.56 1.60
N LEU A 167 6.43 6.62 0.29
CA LEU A 167 6.32 7.84 -0.50
C LEU A 167 4.87 8.31 -0.67
N THR A 168 3.96 7.38 -0.96
CA THR A 168 2.52 7.69 -1.08
C THR A 168 1.92 8.05 0.28
N HIS A 169 2.37 7.44 1.37
CA HIS A 169 2.04 7.87 2.72
C HIS A 169 2.43 9.33 2.97
N ASP A 170 3.63 9.74 2.56
CA ASP A 170 4.08 11.14 2.69
C ASP A 170 3.26 12.11 1.83
N PHE A 171 2.83 11.70 0.63
CA PHE A 171 1.96 12.52 -0.23
C PHE A 171 0.60 12.83 0.40
N ARG A 172 0.06 11.95 1.25
CA ARG A 172 -1.22 12.19 1.93
C ARG A 172 -1.20 13.44 2.80
N GLY A 173 -0.04 13.77 3.38
CA GLY A 173 0.16 14.99 4.18
C GLY A 173 0.10 16.29 3.38
N MET A 174 0.20 16.23 2.05
CA MET A 174 0.20 17.43 1.20
C MET A 174 -1.21 17.97 0.89
N CYS A 175 -2.26 17.17 1.16
CA CYS A 175 -3.66 17.52 0.87
C CYS A 175 -3.85 18.04 -0.57
N ASN A 176 -3.37 17.27 -1.55
CA ASN A 176 -3.43 17.61 -2.97
C ASN A 176 -3.62 16.36 -3.84
N THR A 177 -4.06 16.53 -5.09
CA THR A 177 -4.30 15.41 -6.02
C THR A 177 -3.00 14.92 -6.67
N LEU A 178 -2.88 13.63 -6.94
CA LEU A 178 -1.79 13.14 -7.80
C LEU A 178 -2.01 13.49 -9.29
N GLU A 179 -3.23 13.81 -9.71
CA GLU A 179 -3.67 13.83 -11.13
C GLU A 179 -3.62 15.25 -11.74
N TYR A 180 -2.45 15.64 -12.25
CA TYR A 180 -2.25 16.97 -12.86
C TYR A 180 -3.04 17.20 -14.16
N GLU A 181 -3.57 16.16 -14.79
CA GLU A 181 -4.41 16.26 -16.00
C GLU A 181 -5.76 16.97 -15.76
N PHE A 182 -6.11 17.27 -14.50
CA PHE A 182 -7.31 17.98 -14.13
C PHE A 182 -7.01 19.36 -13.52
N PRO A 183 -7.91 20.34 -13.71
CA PRO A 183 -7.76 21.66 -13.11
C PRO A 183 -7.82 21.60 -11.58
N ILE A 184 -7.04 22.46 -10.93
CA ILE A 184 -7.08 22.65 -9.48
C ILE A 184 -7.56 24.07 -9.23
N ILE A 185 -8.73 24.21 -8.59
CA ILE A 185 -9.31 25.49 -8.21
C ILE A 185 -9.13 25.66 -6.71
N GLU A 186 -8.47 26.73 -6.31
CA GLU A 186 -8.16 27.04 -4.92
C GLU A 186 -9.12 28.09 -4.37
N CYS A 187 -9.54 27.90 -3.13
CA CYS A 187 -10.29 28.87 -2.34
C CYS A 187 -9.64 28.99 -0.98
N ASN A 188 -9.26 30.19 -0.57
CA ASN A 188 -8.79 30.44 0.79
C ASN A 188 -10.00 30.49 1.72
N VAL A 189 -10.01 29.62 2.73
CA VAL A 189 -11.12 29.49 3.70
C VAL A 189 -10.69 29.77 5.13
N GLY A 190 -9.40 30.05 5.37
CA GLY A 190 -8.84 30.25 6.71
C GLY A 190 -8.68 28.94 7.51
N ALA A 191 -8.06 29.05 8.70
CA ALA A 191 -7.51 27.90 9.43
C ALA A 191 -8.53 26.99 10.15
N ALA A 192 -9.85 27.23 10.05
CA ALA A 192 -10.84 26.48 10.81
C ALA A 192 -12.17 26.34 10.07
N LEU A 193 -12.14 25.77 8.87
CA LEU A 193 -13.37 25.21 8.30
C LEU A 193 -13.83 24.04 9.18
N ASP A 194 -15.04 24.11 9.71
CA ASP A 194 -15.65 22.98 10.41
C ASP A 194 -15.93 21.86 9.40
N ILE A 195 -15.08 20.84 9.43
CA ILE A 195 -15.05 19.71 8.48
C ILE A 195 -16.39 18.96 8.50
N GLU A 196 -16.94 18.69 9.69
CA GLU A 196 -18.18 17.92 9.83
C GLU A 196 -19.38 18.71 9.30
N SER A 197 -19.46 20.01 9.62
CA SER A 197 -20.50 20.88 9.05
C SER A 197 -20.35 21.05 7.55
N PHE A 198 -19.12 21.18 7.04
CA PHE A 198 -18.87 21.30 5.60
C PHE A 198 -19.33 20.04 4.85
N GLU A 199 -18.98 18.86 5.35
CA GLU A 199 -19.45 17.58 4.83
C GLU A 199 -20.98 17.49 4.86
N ALA A 200 -21.61 17.89 5.97
CA ALA A 200 -23.06 17.91 6.09
C ALA A 200 -23.72 18.81 5.02
N GLN A 201 -23.16 19.99 4.74
CA GLN A 201 -23.66 20.89 3.68
C GLN A 201 -23.50 20.26 2.29
N LEU A 202 -22.38 19.57 2.02
CA LEU A 202 -22.20 18.81 0.78
C LEU A 202 -23.27 17.72 0.65
N MET A 203 -23.51 16.93 1.71
CA MET A 203 -24.52 15.89 1.73
C MET A 203 -25.94 16.42 1.56
N ILE A 204 -26.28 17.58 2.16
CA ILE A 204 -27.57 18.24 1.97
C ILE A 204 -27.77 18.63 0.51
N ARG A 205 -26.71 19.17 -0.14
CA ARG A 205 -26.79 19.68 -1.51
C ARG A 205 -26.81 18.58 -2.57
N TYR A 206 -25.98 17.54 -2.40
CA TYR A 206 -25.68 16.51 -3.40
C TYR A 206 -26.28 15.14 -3.08
N GLY A 207 -26.66 14.91 -1.83
CA GLY A 207 -27.20 13.65 -1.32
C GLY A 207 -26.11 12.73 -0.77
N GLN A 208 -26.49 11.92 0.22
CA GLN A 208 -25.62 10.94 0.90
C GLN A 208 -25.10 9.83 -0.03
N ASN A 209 -25.86 9.48 -1.06
CA ASN A 209 -25.46 8.46 -2.03
C ASN A 209 -24.45 8.96 -3.07
N ASN A 210 -24.23 10.27 -3.15
CA ASN A 210 -23.31 10.88 -4.10
C ASN A 210 -22.10 11.54 -3.41
N THR A 211 -22.08 11.54 -2.08
CA THR A 211 -21.04 12.20 -1.29
C THR A 211 -20.34 11.18 -0.42
N TYR A 212 -19.01 11.21 -0.39
CA TYR A 212 -18.21 10.40 0.53
C TYR A 212 -16.93 11.12 0.92
N ARG A 213 -16.49 10.83 2.14
CA ARG A 213 -15.20 11.23 2.66
C ARG A 213 -14.20 10.10 2.53
N ILE A 214 -12.96 10.45 2.25
CA ILE A 214 -11.79 9.60 2.51
C ILE A 214 -11.13 10.23 3.73
N ASP A 215 -11.17 9.55 4.87
CA ASP A 215 -10.58 9.96 6.14
C ASP A 215 -9.74 8.86 6.80
N ASP A 216 -9.74 7.68 6.20
CA ASP A 216 -8.97 6.53 6.62
C ASP A 216 -7.47 6.71 6.34
N ASN A 217 -6.66 5.83 6.93
CA ASN A 217 -5.24 5.71 6.64
C ASN A 217 -4.99 5.06 5.26
N GLU A 218 -6.03 4.89 4.43
CA GLU A 218 -5.90 4.24 3.14
C GLU A 218 -5.75 5.24 1.98
N GLY A 219 -6.22 6.49 2.08
CA GLY A 219 -6.13 7.46 0.98
C GLY A 219 -5.71 8.88 1.39
N VAL A 220 -5.69 9.81 0.43
CA VAL A 220 -5.49 11.24 0.73
C VAL A 220 -6.80 11.80 1.27
N LYS A 221 -6.73 12.48 2.42
CA LYS A 221 -7.93 13.04 3.05
C LYS A 221 -8.66 14.00 2.10
N SER A 222 -9.90 13.67 1.76
CA SER A 222 -10.70 14.44 0.81
C SER A 222 -12.21 14.26 1.00
N PHE A 223 -12.97 15.26 0.56
CA PHE A 223 -14.41 15.14 0.32
C PHE A 223 -14.66 14.95 -1.16
N ASN A 224 -15.54 14.03 -1.51
CA ASN A 224 -15.73 13.62 -2.90
C ASN A 224 -17.21 13.63 -3.24
N ILE A 225 -17.53 14.18 -4.42
CA ILE A 225 -18.89 14.36 -4.91
C ILE A 225 -18.99 13.71 -6.28
N VAL A 226 -19.77 12.64 -6.38
CA VAL A 226 -20.16 12.02 -7.65
C VAL A 226 -21.25 12.88 -8.28
N LEU A 227 -20.97 13.42 -9.46
CA LEU A 227 -21.94 14.24 -10.19
C LEU A 227 -22.73 13.33 -11.12
N ARG A 228 -24.06 13.48 -11.15
CA ARG A 228 -24.93 12.66 -12.03
C ARG A 228 -24.37 12.63 -13.45
N ASN A 229 -24.33 11.42 -14.04
CA ASN A 229 -23.79 11.19 -15.37
C ASN A 229 -24.39 12.17 -16.39
N GLN A 230 -23.58 13.15 -16.80
CA GLN A 230 -23.85 13.90 -18.02
C GLN A 230 -23.61 12.93 -19.19
N GLU A 231 -24.50 12.91 -20.19
CA GLU A 231 -24.27 12.15 -21.42
C GLU A 231 -22.84 12.40 -21.92
N GLY A 232 -22.02 11.34 -21.98
CA GLY A 232 -20.67 11.40 -22.57
C GLY A 232 -19.49 11.43 -21.57
N SER A 233 -19.70 11.48 -20.25
CA SER A 233 -18.58 11.44 -19.29
C SER A 233 -18.34 10.04 -18.72
N LEU A 234 -17.08 9.59 -18.81
CA LEU A 234 -16.64 8.27 -18.32
C LEU A 234 -16.58 8.20 -16.79
N PHE A 235 -16.42 9.35 -16.12
CA PHE A 235 -16.07 9.47 -14.69
C PHE A 235 -16.31 10.91 -14.25
N ASN A 236 -17.51 11.25 -13.75
CA ASN A 236 -17.86 12.64 -13.46
C ASN A 236 -17.91 12.92 -11.95
N LYS A 237 -16.94 13.65 -11.41
CA LYS A 237 -16.90 13.95 -9.98
C LYS A 237 -16.09 15.20 -9.64
N ILE A 238 -16.20 15.63 -8.39
CA ILE A 238 -15.35 16.67 -7.80
C ILE A 238 -14.66 16.07 -6.57
N ARG A 239 -13.33 16.12 -6.52
CA ARG A 239 -12.54 15.84 -5.31
C ARG A 239 -12.15 17.16 -4.65
N ILE A 240 -12.29 17.26 -3.33
CA ILE A 240 -12.00 18.46 -2.55
C ILE A 240 -11.00 18.10 -1.46
N TYR A 241 -9.84 18.74 -1.47
CA TYR A 241 -8.82 18.59 -0.43
C TYR A 241 -8.80 19.84 0.44
N TYR A 242 -8.59 19.67 1.73
CA TYR A 242 -8.47 20.77 2.68
C TYR A 242 -7.14 20.67 3.43
N GLY A 243 -6.33 21.73 3.38
CA GLY A 243 -5.07 21.82 4.09
C GLY A 243 -4.53 23.26 4.13
N ASN A 244 -3.89 23.64 5.24
CA ASN A 244 -3.33 25.00 5.44
C ASN A 244 -4.32 26.14 5.17
N GLY A 245 -5.60 25.94 5.49
CA GLY A 245 -6.66 26.93 5.28
C GLY A 245 -7.06 27.14 3.81
N ILE A 246 -6.67 26.22 2.91
CA ILE A 246 -6.99 26.26 1.49
C ILE A 246 -7.84 25.04 1.14
N LEU A 247 -8.95 25.27 0.45
CA LEU A 247 -9.69 24.23 -0.27
C LEU A 247 -9.15 24.13 -1.69
N ARG A 248 -8.75 22.92 -2.08
CA ARG A 248 -8.38 22.57 -3.46
C ARG A 248 -9.50 21.73 -4.06
N ILE A 249 -10.21 22.32 -5.00
CA ILE A 249 -11.36 21.74 -5.69
C ILE A 249 -10.88 21.24 -7.05
N VAL A 250 -10.96 19.92 -7.27
CA VAL A 250 -10.48 19.25 -8.48
C VAL A 250 -11.68 18.63 -9.20
N PRO A 251 -12.29 19.36 -10.15
CA PRO A 251 -13.35 18.81 -10.98
C PRO A 251 -12.74 17.85 -12.01
N MET A 252 -13.36 16.68 -12.16
CA MET A 252 -12.91 15.59 -13.00
C MET A 252 -14.06 15.16 -13.90
N SER A 253 -13.92 15.39 -15.21
CA SER A 253 -14.92 14.95 -16.18
C SER A 253 -14.29 14.56 -17.52
N PRO A 254 -13.42 13.52 -17.54
CA PRO A 254 -12.90 12.96 -18.76
C PRO A 254 -14.04 12.43 -19.65
N ARG A 255 -13.91 12.67 -20.95
CA ARG A 255 -14.78 12.15 -22.01
C ARG A 255 -13.97 11.36 -23.04
N PRO A 256 -14.56 10.36 -23.69
CA PRO A 256 -13.96 9.74 -24.85
C PRO A 256 -13.84 10.79 -25.96
N ILE A 257 -12.71 10.81 -26.66
CA ILE A 257 -12.47 11.75 -27.76
C ILE A 257 -12.12 10.94 -29.01
N TYR A 258 -12.85 11.13 -30.10
CA TYR A 258 -12.48 10.52 -31.38
C TYR A 258 -11.08 10.93 -31.79
N ASP A 259 -10.31 9.98 -32.30
CA ASP A 259 -8.96 10.20 -32.81
C ASP A 259 -8.98 10.93 -34.17
N ASN A 260 -9.66 12.08 -34.23
CA ASN A 260 -9.90 12.89 -35.41
C ASN A 260 -9.68 14.39 -35.06
N TYR A 261 -8.76 15.04 -35.76
CA TYR A 261 -8.41 16.44 -35.53
C TYR A 261 -9.58 17.40 -35.69
N GLU A 262 -10.43 17.22 -36.71
CA GLU A 262 -11.58 18.08 -36.93
C GLU A 262 -12.55 18.01 -35.75
N MET A 263 -12.79 16.82 -35.21
CA MET A 263 -13.62 16.65 -34.02
C MET A 263 -12.96 17.22 -32.76
N MET A 264 -11.64 17.05 -32.60
CA MET A 264 -10.89 17.64 -31.48
C MET A 264 -10.93 19.18 -31.54
N GLY A 265 -10.69 19.77 -32.70
CA GLY A 265 -10.68 21.23 -32.90
C GLY A 265 -12.04 21.87 -32.65
N ASN A 266 -13.12 21.16 -32.96
CA ASN A 266 -14.48 21.68 -32.82
C ASN A 266 -14.99 21.79 -31.36
N LEU A 267 -14.20 21.45 -30.34
CA LEU A 267 -14.59 21.48 -28.91
C LEU A 267 -15.37 22.73 -28.50
N MET A 268 -14.90 23.90 -28.93
CA MET A 268 -15.46 25.19 -28.56
C MET A 268 -15.87 26.04 -29.78
N SER A 269 -16.04 25.41 -30.95
CA SER A 269 -16.32 26.07 -32.23
C SER A 269 -17.61 26.90 -32.29
N HIS A 270 -18.51 26.74 -31.32
CA HIS A 270 -19.76 27.49 -31.19
C HIS A 270 -19.85 28.29 -29.89
N VAL A 271 -18.71 28.58 -29.29
CA VAL A 271 -18.61 29.22 -27.98
C VAL A 271 -17.92 30.55 -28.13
N SER A 272 -18.65 31.64 -27.90
CA SER A 272 -18.07 32.96 -27.71
C SER A 272 -17.47 33.06 -26.30
N HIS A 273 -16.32 32.42 -26.08
CA HIS A 273 -15.66 32.36 -24.77
C HIS A 273 -14.15 32.49 -24.91
N PRO A 274 -13.47 33.23 -24.02
CA PRO A 274 -12.01 33.29 -24.01
C PRO A 274 -11.28 31.94 -23.93
N LEU A 275 -11.88 30.90 -23.31
CA LEU A 275 -11.32 29.54 -23.33
C LEU A 275 -11.35 28.92 -24.73
N ALA A 276 -12.27 29.35 -25.61
CA ALA A 276 -12.32 28.92 -27.01
C ALA A 276 -11.12 29.48 -27.78
N ASP A 277 -10.83 30.77 -27.62
CA ASP A 277 -9.65 31.41 -28.25
C ASP A 277 -8.34 30.80 -27.73
N LEU A 278 -8.29 30.46 -26.43
CA LEU A 278 -7.16 29.77 -25.81
C LEU A 278 -7.01 28.34 -26.36
N TRP A 279 -8.11 27.60 -26.48
CA TRP A 279 -8.15 26.26 -27.07
C TRP A 279 -7.69 26.29 -28.52
N GLU A 280 -8.22 27.20 -29.33
CA GLU A 280 -7.90 27.34 -30.75
C GLU A 280 -6.39 27.53 -30.95
N ARG A 281 -5.75 28.40 -30.16
CA ARG A 281 -4.29 28.59 -30.19
C ARG A 281 -3.50 27.33 -29.84
N CYS A 282 -3.87 26.64 -28.77
CA CYS A 282 -3.20 25.41 -28.36
C CYS A 282 -3.38 24.29 -29.39
N TYR A 283 -4.62 24.13 -29.87
CA TYR A 283 -5.02 23.13 -30.85
C TYR A 283 -4.25 23.29 -32.16
N HIS A 284 -4.18 24.50 -32.72
CA HIS A 284 -3.47 24.73 -33.98
C HIS A 284 -1.98 24.43 -33.86
N THR A 285 -1.37 24.85 -32.75
CA THR A 285 0.03 24.56 -32.47
C THR A 285 0.30 23.06 -32.38
N LEU A 286 -0.49 22.32 -31.60
CA LEU A 286 -0.29 20.88 -31.42
C LEU A 286 -0.61 20.09 -32.70
N LYS A 287 -1.62 20.52 -33.45
CA LYS A 287 -1.95 19.96 -34.75
C LYS A 287 -0.79 20.14 -35.74
N GLU A 288 -0.19 21.33 -35.79
CA GLU A 288 0.97 21.59 -36.66
C GLU A 288 2.14 20.67 -36.33
N ILE A 289 2.52 20.54 -35.05
CA ILE A 289 3.57 19.61 -34.62
C ILE A 289 3.24 18.19 -35.07
N ALA A 290 2.02 17.74 -34.79
CA ALA A 290 1.61 16.38 -35.12
C ALA A 290 1.54 16.14 -36.65
N ASP A 291 1.06 17.10 -37.44
CA ASP A 291 0.99 17.00 -38.89
C ASP A 291 2.39 16.89 -39.52
N ASN A 292 3.36 17.63 -38.97
CA ASN A 292 4.75 17.62 -39.42
C ASN A 292 5.53 16.39 -38.92
N SER A 293 5.11 15.77 -37.81
CA SER A 293 5.76 14.61 -37.21
C SER A 293 5.06 13.27 -37.51
N LYS A 294 4.13 13.20 -38.47
CA LYS A 294 3.33 11.99 -38.77
C LYS A 294 4.12 10.70 -39.01
N GLN A 295 5.36 10.83 -39.48
CA GLN A 295 6.24 9.69 -39.75
C GLN A 295 6.92 9.15 -38.49
N ASP A 296 6.98 9.92 -37.40
CA ASP A 296 7.45 9.47 -36.09
C ASP A 296 6.26 9.20 -35.17
N GLU A 297 5.99 7.92 -34.91
CA GLU A 297 4.86 7.48 -34.09
C GLU A 297 4.89 8.09 -32.68
N THR A 298 6.07 8.25 -32.08
CA THR A 298 6.22 8.79 -30.71
C THR A 298 5.81 10.25 -30.67
N LEU A 299 6.40 11.07 -31.55
CA LEU A 299 6.11 12.52 -31.60
C LEU A 299 4.64 12.78 -31.96
N PHE A 300 4.13 12.02 -32.93
CA PHE A 300 2.74 12.09 -33.36
C PHE A 300 1.78 11.75 -32.20
N ARG A 301 2.03 10.65 -31.51
CA ARG A 301 1.20 10.19 -30.39
C ARG A 301 1.26 11.17 -29.22
N SER A 302 2.43 11.69 -28.88
CA SER A 302 2.60 12.59 -27.74
C SER A 302 1.89 13.93 -27.93
N SER A 303 1.97 14.51 -29.13
CA SER A 303 1.24 15.72 -29.49
C SER A 303 -0.27 15.53 -29.38
N ARG A 304 -0.80 14.40 -29.88
CA ARG A 304 -2.24 14.07 -29.78
C ARG A 304 -2.69 13.79 -28.36
N ARG A 305 -1.88 13.07 -27.57
CA ARG A 305 -2.14 12.84 -26.14
C ARG A 305 -2.30 14.17 -25.39
N LEU A 306 -1.39 15.12 -25.63
CA LEU A 306 -1.47 16.44 -25.00
C LEU A 306 -2.74 17.19 -25.39
N MET A 307 -3.16 17.13 -26.66
CA MET A 307 -4.44 17.72 -27.11
C MET A 307 -5.63 17.13 -26.35
N VAL A 308 -5.66 15.80 -26.17
CA VAL A 308 -6.73 15.08 -25.46
C VAL A 308 -6.77 15.44 -23.98
N ILE A 309 -5.61 15.57 -23.34
CA ILE A 309 -5.49 16.00 -21.94
C ILE A 309 -6.02 17.42 -21.78
N LEU A 310 -5.55 18.38 -22.60
CA LEU A 310 -6.00 19.77 -22.54
C LEU A 310 -7.51 19.90 -22.84
N HIS A 311 -8.01 19.12 -23.78
CA HIS A 311 -9.44 19.07 -24.09
C HIS A 311 -10.26 18.66 -22.86
N ASN A 312 -9.86 17.58 -22.17
CA ASN A 312 -10.53 17.11 -20.96
C ASN A 312 -10.32 18.04 -19.75
N TYR A 313 -9.18 18.71 -19.66
CA TYR A 313 -8.90 19.74 -18.65
C TYR A 313 -9.91 20.90 -18.77
N LEU A 314 -10.09 21.43 -19.99
CA LEU A 314 -11.03 22.51 -20.27
C LEU A 314 -12.49 22.09 -20.08
N LEU A 315 -12.85 20.86 -20.48
CA LEU A 315 -14.18 20.32 -20.21
C LEU A 315 -14.47 20.17 -18.71
N SER A 316 -13.47 19.79 -17.92
CA SER A 316 -13.61 19.68 -16.47
C SER A 316 -13.81 21.05 -15.80
N LEU A 317 -13.10 22.08 -16.26
CA LEU A 317 -13.35 23.47 -15.85
C LEU A 317 -14.76 23.94 -16.21
N TYR A 318 -15.22 23.61 -17.42
CA TYR A 318 -16.56 23.96 -17.86
C TYR A 318 -17.63 23.26 -17.00
N ASN A 319 -17.47 21.96 -16.73
CA ASN A 319 -18.42 21.22 -15.91
C ASN A 319 -18.46 21.73 -14.46
N PHE A 320 -17.35 22.22 -13.92
CA PHE A 320 -17.36 22.89 -12.62
C PHE A 320 -18.26 24.14 -12.58
N GLU A 321 -18.43 24.85 -13.69
CA GLU A 321 -19.30 26.04 -13.71
C GLU A 321 -20.73 25.72 -13.30
N THR A 322 -21.25 24.55 -13.69
CA THR A 322 -22.62 24.16 -13.33
C THR A 322 -22.78 24.00 -11.83
N GLU A 323 -21.69 23.70 -11.13
CA GLU A 323 -21.64 23.50 -9.68
C GLU A 323 -21.16 24.74 -8.91
N ARG A 324 -20.51 25.69 -9.59
CA ARG A 324 -19.88 26.86 -8.98
C ARG A 324 -20.80 27.61 -8.01
N ARG A 325 -22.05 27.89 -8.38
CA ARG A 325 -23.02 28.58 -7.51
C ARG A 325 -23.34 27.81 -6.24
N ALA A 326 -23.39 26.48 -6.31
CA ALA A 326 -23.59 25.64 -5.14
C ALA A 326 -22.42 25.78 -4.17
N PHE A 327 -21.17 25.75 -4.68
CA PHE A 327 -19.98 25.99 -3.87
C PHE A 327 -19.98 27.38 -3.23
N TYR A 328 -20.30 28.44 -3.99
CA TYR A 328 -20.48 29.78 -3.42
C TYR A 328 -21.45 29.81 -2.25
N THR A 329 -22.59 29.12 -2.41
CA THR A 329 -23.64 29.10 -1.38
C THR A 329 -23.18 28.36 -0.13
N ILE A 330 -22.53 27.21 -0.30
CA ILE A 330 -21.99 26.41 0.80
C ILE A 330 -20.90 27.20 1.52
N LEU A 331 -19.90 27.72 0.81
CA LEU A 331 -18.79 28.47 1.42
C LEU A 331 -19.25 29.76 2.10
N SER A 332 -20.18 30.50 1.50
CA SER A 332 -20.77 31.70 2.12
C SER A 332 -21.48 31.39 3.44
N SER A 333 -22.05 30.18 3.60
CA SER A 333 -22.68 29.77 4.86
C SER A 333 -21.70 29.65 6.02
N PHE A 334 -20.39 29.52 5.73
CA PHE A 334 -19.30 29.52 6.70
C PHE A 334 -18.66 30.91 6.87
N GLY A 335 -19.22 31.96 6.26
CA GLY A 335 -18.64 33.31 6.30
C GLY A 335 -17.34 33.47 5.49
N VAL A 336 -17.09 32.55 4.55
CA VAL A 336 -15.92 32.58 3.67
C VAL A 336 -16.15 33.55 2.51
N ASP A 337 -15.24 34.50 2.32
CA ASP A 337 -15.18 35.27 1.07
C ASP A 337 -14.73 34.35 -0.05
N THR A 338 -15.67 33.99 -0.93
CA THR A 338 -15.45 32.92 -1.91
C THR A 338 -14.71 33.48 -3.11
N VAL A 339 -13.39 33.61 -3.00
CA VAL A 339 -12.52 33.97 -4.13
C VAL A 339 -11.88 32.70 -4.68
N LEU A 340 -12.30 32.29 -5.88
CA LEU A 340 -11.83 31.09 -6.55
C LEU A 340 -10.65 31.42 -7.49
N ARG A 341 -9.59 30.61 -7.46
CA ARG A 341 -8.41 30.80 -8.31
C ARG A 341 -7.97 29.50 -8.96
N LEU A 342 -7.70 29.50 -10.26
CA LEU A 342 -7.04 28.41 -10.93
C LEU A 342 -5.57 28.35 -10.50
N SER A 343 -5.09 27.17 -10.12
CA SER A 343 -3.68 26.95 -9.82
C SER A 343 -2.82 27.07 -11.07
N CYS A 344 -1.83 27.97 -11.05
CA CYS A 344 -0.88 28.13 -12.15
C CYS A 344 0.10 26.96 -12.24
N SER A 345 0.49 26.38 -11.10
CA SER A 345 1.55 25.36 -11.05
C SER A 345 1.15 24.09 -11.80
N SER A 346 -0.10 23.63 -11.65
CA SER A 346 -0.57 22.44 -12.36
C SER A 346 -0.66 22.65 -13.87
N LEU A 347 -1.17 23.80 -14.31
CA LEU A 347 -1.27 24.12 -15.74
C LEU A 347 0.10 24.31 -16.37
N PHE A 348 1.05 24.90 -15.63
CA PHE A 348 2.43 25.07 -16.08
C PHE A 348 3.13 23.73 -16.31
N CYS A 349 2.88 22.72 -15.47
CA CYS A 349 3.39 21.36 -15.67
C CYS A 349 2.93 20.71 -16.98
N ILE A 350 1.81 21.14 -17.57
CA ILE A 350 1.27 20.63 -18.84
C ILE A 350 1.74 21.48 -20.03
N LEU A 351 1.78 22.81 -19.90
CA LEU A 351 2.02 23.71 -21.03
C LEU A 351 3.49 24.11 -21.21
N ALA A 352 4.29 24.13 -20.13
CA ALA A 352 5.67 24.63 -20.14
C ALA A 352 5.84 26.03 -20.78
N ASP A 353 4.83 26.89 -20.65
CA ASP A 353 4.80 28.25 -21.18
C ASP A 353 4.21 29.21 -20.14
N GLU A 354 5.06 30.03 -19.52
CA GLU A 354 4.62 30.96 -18.47
C GLU A 354 3.64 32.00 -18.99
N SER A 355 3.86 32.50 -20.21
CA SER A 355 3.03 33.56 -20.80
C SER A 355 1.63 33.02 -21.09
N MET A 356 1.56 31.84 -21.70
CA MET A 356 0.30 31.17 -21.99
C MET A 356 -0.43 30.78 -20.70
N VAL A 357 0.27 30.23 -19.71
CA VAL A 357 -0.31 29.86 -18.41
C VAL A 357 -0.90 31.07 -17.70
N ARG A 358 -0.15 32.18 -17.60
CA ARG A 358 -0.66 33.42 -16.99
C ARG A 358 -1.89 33.92 -17.74
N SER A 359 -1.85 33.93 -19.07
CA SER A 359 -2.99 34.34 -19.90
C SER A 359 -4.23 33.47 -19.68
N ILE A 360 -4.07 32.14 -19.57
CA ILE A 360 -5.19 31.22 -19.30
C ILE A 360 -5.72 31.46 -17.88
N THR A 361 -4.84 31.50 -16.88
CA THR A 361 -5.22 31.63 -15.48
C THR A 361 -5.89 32.97 -15.19
N ASP A 362 -5.38 34.08 -15.69
CA ASP A 362 -5.98 35.40 -15.49
C ASP A 362 -7.42 35.45 -16.02
N GLU A 363 -7.63 34.86 -17.19
CA GLU A 363 -8.94 34.87 -17.83
C GLU A 363 -9.93 33.92 -17.15
N VAL A 364 -9.47 32.72 -16.79
CA VAL A 364 -10.26 31.77 -15.98
C VAL A 364 -10.60 32.36 -14.61
N ASN A 365 -9.68 33.08 -13.98
CA ASN A 365 -9.91 33.70 -12.67
C ASN A 365 -10.95 34.82 -12.73
N LYS A 366 -10.89 35.71 -13.72
CA LYS A 366 -11.96 36.71 -13.95
C LYS A 366 -13.31 36.03 -14.10
N TYR A 367 -13.31 34.90 -14.80
CA TYR A 367 -14.51 34.13 -15.06
C TYR A 367 -15.07 33.45 -13.80
N LEU A 368 -14.24 32.74 -13.03
CA LEU A 368 -14.67 32.03 -11.81
C LEU A 368 -15.30 33.00 -10.78
N ASN A 369 -14.87 34.26 -10.78
CA ASN A 369 -15.34 35.31 -9.88
C ASN A 369 -16.33 36.29 -10.54
N GLY A 370 -16.80 35.99 -11.76
CA GLY A 370 -17.71 36.84 -12.54
C GLY A 370 -19.17 36.34 -12.62
N PRO A 371 -20.02 36.98 -13.46
CA PRO A 371 -21.46 36.70 -13.55
C PRO A 371 -21.86 35.31 -14.09
N GLY A 372 -20.90 34.45 -14.49
CA GLY A 372 -21.16 33.10 -15.02
C GLY A 372 -21.76 33.06 -16.42
N PHE A 373 -21.93 31.87 -16.99
CA PHE A 373 -22.34 31.67 -18.40
C PHE A 373 -23.84 31.51 -18.66
N ASN A 374 -24.23 31.79 -19.91
CA ASN A 374 -25.34 31.11 -20.60
C ASN A 374 -24.82 29.77 -21.18
N ARG A 375 -25.56 28.68 -20.97
CA ARG A 375 -25.20 27.28 -21.32
C ARG A 375 -24.50 27.13 -22.68
N LEU A 376 -23.45 26.28 -22.73
CA LEU A 376 -22.94 25.74 -23.99
C LEU A 376 -24.02 24.87 -24.67
N THR A 377 -24.29 25.15 -25.94
CA THR A 377 -25.16 24.33 -26.79
C THR A 377 -24.40 23.32 -27.66
N ALA A 378 -23.10 23.15 -27.48
CA ALA A 378 -22.30 22.24 -28.30
C ALA A 378 -21.43 21.32 -27.45
N THR A 379 -22.05 20.33 -26.82
CA THR A 379 -21.37 19.04 -26.66
C THR A 379 -21.64 18.25 -27.92
N VAL A 380 -20.60 18.05 -28.74
CA VAL A 380 -20.62 16.98 -29.73
C VAL A 380 -21.08 15.73 -29.00
N ARG A 381 -22.24 15.19 -29.38
CA ARG A 381 -22.76 13.94 -28.84
C ARG A 381 -21.79 12.84 -29.23
N VAL A 382 -20.77 12.61 -28.41
CA VAL A 382 -19.92 11.44 -28.55
C VAL A 382 -20.79 10.25 -28.19
N ARG A 383 -21.21 9.49 -29.21
CA ARG A 383 -21.93 8.25 -29.00
C ARG A 383 -20.97 7.25 -28.38
N PHE A 384 -21.31 6.76 -27.20
CA PHE A 384 -20.73 5.54 -26.66
C PHE A 384 -21.11 4.36 -27.58
N LEU A 385 -20.15 3.46 -27.79
CA LEU A 385 -20.44 2.17 -28.40
C LEU A 385 -21.26 1.32 -27.43
N THR A 386 -22.23 0.60 -27.99
CA THR A 386 -23.17 -0.31 -27.28
C THR A 386 -22.56 -1.68 -26.95
N GLU A 387 -21.41 -2.02 -27.53
CA GLU A 387 -20.63 -3.21 -27.18
C GLU A 387 -19.18 -2.78 -26.92
N ARG A 388 -18.73 -2.94 -25.67
CA ARG A 388 -17.39 -2.56 -25.22
C ARG A 388 -16.65 -3.81 -24.77
N SER A 389 -15.43 -4.01 -25.27
CA SER A 389 -14.50 -4.92 -24.60
C SER A 389 -14.17 -4.31 -23.23
N PRO A 390 -14.20 -5.11 -22.14
CA PRO A 390 -13.96 -4.57 -20.81
C PRO A 390 -12.53 -4.03 -20.71
N LEU A 391 -11.52 -4.75 -21.21
CA LEU A 391 -10.13 -4.28 -21.23
C LEU A 391 -9.80 -3.56 -22.56
N LEU A 392 -9.40 -2.29 -22.48
CA LEU A 392 -8.94 -1.53 -23.65
C LEU A 392 -7.43 -1.64 -23.82
N VAL A 393 -6.99 -1.62 -25.08
CA VAL A 393 -5.59 -1.74 -25.51
C VAL A 393 -5.32 -0.80 -26.67
N GLU A 394 -4.12 -0.24 -26.70
CA GLU A 394 -3.68 0.61 -27.81
C GLU A 394 -2.70 -0.07 -28.75
N SER A 395 -1.94 -1.05 -28.26
CA SER A 395 -0.92 -1.71 -29.06
C SER A 395 -1.16 -3.21 -29.14
N ASN A 396 -0.72 -3.82 -30.25
CA ASN A 396 -0.68 -5.27 -30.43
C ASN A 396 0.37 -5.94 -29.51
N CYS A 397 1.10 -5.17 -28.68
CA CYS A 397 2.06 -5.70 -27.72
C CYS A 397 1.38 -6.57 -26.65
N VAL A 398 0.09 -6.33 -26.35
CA VAL A 398 -0.73 -7.26 -25.57
C VAL A 398 -1.42 -8.22 -26.53
N MET A 399 -1.01 -9.48 -26.52
CA MET A 399 -1.56 -10.49 -27.43
C MET A 399 -3.08 -10.66 -27.21
N PRO A 400 -3.92 -10.63 -28.27
CA PRO A 400 -5.38 -10.78 -28.13
C PRO A 400 -5.84 -12.00 -27.34
N ASN A 401 -5.12 -13.12 -27.46
CA ASN A 401 -5.40 -14.34 -26.69
C ASN A 401 -5.20 -14.15 -25.18
N ARG A 402 -4.25 -13.30 -24.75
CA ARG A 402 -4.04 -13.00 -23.33
C ARG A 402 -5.17 -12.12 -22.77
N ILE A 403 -5.70 -11.21 -23.57
CA ILE A 403 -6.84 -10.37 -23.18
C ILE A 403 -8.07 -11.25 -22.98
N LYS A 404 -8.37 -12.11 -23.96
CA LYS A 404 -9.47 -13.07 -23.84
C LYS A 404 -9.30 -13.98 -22.63
N TYR A 405 -8.10 -14.51 -22.42
CA TYR A 405 -7.79 -15.35 -21.26
C TYR A 405 -8.01 -14.60 -19.93
N LEU A 406 -7.64 -13.33 -19.86
CA LEU A 406 -7.88 -12.50 -18.69
C LEU A 406 -9.38 -12.30 -18.43
N ASP A 407 -10.16 -11.97 -19.46
CA ASP A 407 -11.61 -11.79 -19.34
C ASP A 407 -12.30 -13.10 -18.90
N ASP A 408 -11.92 -14.22 -19.50
CA ASP A 408 -12.40 -15.55 -19.12
C ASP A 408 -12.03 -15.88 -17.66
N THR A 409 -10.83 -15.48 -17.22
CA THR A 409 -10.38 -15.66 -15.83
C THR A 409 -11.20 -14.81 -14.86
N ASN A 410 -11.39 -13.51 -15.14
CA ASN A 410 -12.22 -12.63 -14.30
C ASN A 410 -13.64 -13.21 -14.11
N ARG A 411 -14.27 -13.65 -15.20
CA ARG A 411 -15.61 -14.26 -15.16
C ARG A 411 -15.66 -15.54 -14.30
N GLN A 412 -14.57 -16.32 -14.25
CA GLN A 412 -14.47 -17.49 -13.38
C GLN A 412 -14.25 -17.13 -11.90
N LEU A 413 -13.55 -16.02 -11.62
CA LEU A 413 -13.23 -15.58 -10.26
C LEU A 413 -14.38 -14.82 -9.59
N PHE A 414 -15.16 -14.05 -10.35
CA PHE A 414 -16.23 -13.22 -9.79
C PHE A 414 -17.20 -14.00 -8.90
N PRO A 415 -17.76 -15.17 -9.30
CA PRO A 415 -18.65 -15.98 -8.46
C PRO A 415 -18.10 -16.34 -7.08
N LYS A 416 -16.77 -16.36 -6.92
CA LYS A 416 -16.07 -16.71 -5.67
C LYS A 416 -15.80 -15.49 -4.78
N CYS A 417 -15.97 -14.27 -5.31
CA CYS A 417 -15.77 -13.04 -4.56
C CYS A 417 -16.95 -12.80 -3.60
N SER A 418 -16.64 -12.49 -2.33
CA SER A 418 -17.66 -12.21 -1.32
C SER A 418 -18.27 -10.83 -1.49
N ASN A 419 -17.47 -9.85 -1.89
CA ASN A 419 -17.84 -8.45 -2.04
C ASN A 419 -17.15 -7.80 -3.26
N VAL A 420 -17.52 -6.55 -3.54
CA VAL A 420 -17.08 -5.77 -4.70
C VAL A 420 -15.58 -5.49 -4.66
N ASN A 421 -15.04 -5.23 -3.47
CA ASN A 421 -13.61 -4.94 -3.30
C ASN A 421 -12.76 -6.14 -3.71
N GLU A 422 -13.17 -7.37 -3.35
CA GLU A 422 -12.50 -8.60 -3.80
C GLU A 422 -12.57 -8.77 -5.33
N ALA A 423 -13.72 -8.48 -5.94
CA ALA A 423 -13.87 -8.58 -7.40
C ALA A 423 -12.98 -7.57 -8.14
N LEU A 424 -12.97 -6.30 -7.71
CA LEU A 424 -12.12 -5.25 -8.28
C LEU A 424 -10.63 -5.53 -8.06
N SER A 425 -10.27 -6.02 -6.87
CA SER A 425 -8.92 -6.48 -6.54
C SER A 425 -8.46 -7.62 -7.46
N ALA A 426 -9.33 -8.60 -7.73
CA ALA A 426 -9.05 -9.69 -8.68
C ALA A 426 -8.82 -9.18 -10.11
N MET A 427 -9.63 -8.21 -10.59
CA MET A 427 -9.43 -7.59 -11.90
C MET A 427 -8.09 -6.85 -11.99
N LEU A 428 -7.73 -6.09 -10.95
CA LEU A 428 -6.48 -5.34 -10.91
C LEU A 428 -5.27 -6.30 -10.83
N PHE A 429 -5.33 -7.31 -9.98
CA PHE A 429 -4.31 -8.37 -9.90
C PHE A 429 -4.10 -9.09 -11.24
N ASN A 430 -5.18 -9.39 -11.96
CA ASN A 430 -5.07 -10.07 -13.25
C ASN A 430 -4.39 -9.18 -14.32
N GLN A 431 -4.62 -7.87 -14.28
CA GLN A 431 -3.82 -6.94 -15.09
C GLN A 431 -2.34 -6.92 -14.66
N THR A 432 -2.05 -7.00 -13.36
CA THR A 432 -0.68 -7.10 -12.84
C THR A 432 0.01 -8.35 -13.39
N VAL A 433 -0.65 -9.50 -13.41
CA VAL A 433 -0.11 -10.74 -14.01
C VAL A 433 0.24 -10.56 -15.50
N ILE A 434 -0.56 -9.81 -16.27
CA ILE A 434 -0.20 -9.47 -17.66
C ILE A 434 1.02 -8.56 -17.69
N LEU A 435 1.03 -7.49 -16.89
CA LEU A 435 2.16 -6.55 -16.83
C LEU A 435 3.46 -7.25 -16.46
N GLU A 436 3.40 -8.24 -15.57
CA GLU A 436 4.50 -9.03 -14.97
C GLU A 436 4.95 -10.20 -15.82
N SER A 437 4.28 -10.50 -16.94
CA SER A 437 4.61 -11.67 -17.75
C SER A 437 5.93 -11.54 -18.53
N TYR A 438 6.49 -12.67 -18.98
CA TYR A 438 7.77 -12.76 -19.73
C TYR A 438 7.90 -11.78 -20.93
N SER A 439 6.77 -11.32 -21.49
CA SER A 439 6.75 -10.26 -22.51
C SER A 439 7.40 -8.94 -22.05
N ARG A 440 7.63 -8.76 -20.73
CA ARG A 440 8.45 -7.68 -20.13
C ARG A 440 9.85 -7.54 -20.73
N THR A 441 10.41 -8.61 -21.30
CA THR A 441 11.75 -8.61 -21.91
C THR A 441 11.77 -8.23 -23.39
N LEU A 442 10.60 -8.12 -24.04
CA LEU A 442 10.48 -7.98 -25.49
C LEU A 442 10.10 -6.57 -25.98
N ASP A 443 9.61 -5.67 -25.11
CA ASP A 443 9.19 -4.31 -25.47
C ASP A 443 9.78 -3.25 -24.52
N THR A 444 10.79 -2.53 -25.01
CA THR A 444 11.47 -1.43 -24.31
C THR A 444 10.86 -0.04 -24.59
N ASN A 445 9.88 0.08 -25.50
CA ASN A 445 9.30 1.36 -25.93
C ASN A 445 8.10 1.82 -25.09
N GLY A 446 7.74 1.05 -24.05
CA GLY A 446 6.64 1.39 -23.14
C GLY A 446 5.23 1.21 -23.71
N SER A 447 5.08 0.73 -24.95
CA SER A 447 3.79 0.37 -25.57
C SER A 447 3.04 -0.71 -24.78
N ARG A 448 3.78 -1.62 -24.14
CA ARG A 448 3.25 -2.61 -23.18
C ARG A 448 2.45 -2.03 -22.04
N LEU A 449 2.66 -0.75 -21.69
CA LEU A 449 1.93 -0.10 -20.59
C LEU A 449 0.58 0.47 -21.06
N ARG A 450 0.27 0.49 -22.36
CA ARG A 450 -0.89 1.20 -22.94
C ARG A 450 -2.13 0.31 -23.02
N PHE A 451 -2.66 -0.04 -21.86
CA PHE A 451 -3.92 -0.78 -21.70
C PHE A 451 -4.59 -0.43 -20.37
N GLY A 452 -5.82 -0.87 -20.16
CA GLY A 452 -6.49 -0.82 -18.86
C GLY A 452 -8.01 -0.83 -18.97
N TYR A 453 -8.68 -0.77 -17.82
CA TYR A 453 -10.14 -0.63 -17.74
C TYR A 453 -10.56 0.83 -17.73
N THR A 454 -11.64 1.19 -18.40
CA THR A 454 -12.33 2.46 -18.14
C THR A 454 -13.22 2.33 -16.90
N HIS A 455 -13.59 3.45 -16.27
CA HIS A 455 -14.58 3.42 -15.19
C HIS A 455 -15.90 2.77 -15.64
N GLU A 456 -16.39 3.10 -16.83
CA GLU A 456 -17.58 2.47 -17.41
C GLU A 456 -17.42 0.97 -17.59
N SER A 457 -16.28 0.48 -18.07
CA SER A 457 -16.05 -0.96 -18.19
C SER A 457 -16.05 -1.68 -16.84
N LEU A 458 -15.52 -1.06 -15.78
CA LEU A 458 -15.59 -1.62 -14.43
C LEU A 458 -17.04 -1.61 -13.92
N SER A 459 -17.76 -0.50 -14.13
CA SER A 459 -19.17 -0.37 -13.76
C SER A 459 -20.04 -1.41 -14.45
N ASP A 460 -19.85 -1.63 -15.76
CA ASP A 460 -20.61 -2.60 -16.55
C ASP A 460 -20.34 -4.05 -16.09
N GLU A 461 -19.09 -4.40 -15.79
CA GLU A 461 -18.73 -5.72 -15.25
C GLU A 461 -19.34 -5.97 -13.86
N LEU A 462 -19.27 -4.96 -12.97
CA LEU A 462 -19.92 -5.03 -11.67
C LEU A 462 -21.44 -5.12 -11.79
N ASP A 463 -22.04 -4.34 -12.69
CA ASP A 463 -23.48 -4.38 -12.96
C ASP A 463 -23.91 -5.75 -13.47
N HIS A 464 -23.19 -6.32 -14.43
CA HIS A 464 -23.48 -7.65 -14.97
C HIS A 464 -23.45 -8.72 -13.88
N TYR A 465 -22.42 -8.68 -13.03
CA TYR A 465 -22.21 -9.68 -11.99
C TYR A 465 -23.17 -9.51 -10.80
N TYR A 466 -23.28 -8.30 -10.23
CA TYR A 466 -24.09 -8.07 -9.04
C TYR A 466 -25.59 -7.91 -9.33
N LYS A 467 -26.03 -7.48 -10.52
CA LYS A 467 -27.47 -7.49 -10.86
C LYS A 467 -28.03 -8.91 -10.96
N SER A 468 -27.22 -9.89 -11.36
CA SER A 468 -27.68 -11.25 -11.62
C SER A 468 -27.71 -12.16 -10.39
N GLN A 469 -26.84 -11.94 -9.39
CA GLN A 469 -26.72 -12.83 -8.23
C GLN A 469 -26.85 -12.16 -6.85
N LYS A 470 -26.64 -10.84 -6.75
CA LYS A 470 -26.41 -10.12 -5.49
C LYS A 470 -26.84 -8.65 -5.57
N ALA A 471 -28.07 -8.40 -6.04
CA ALA A 471 -28.56 -7.06 -6.33
C ALA A 471 -28.53 -6.14 -5.08
N GLY A 472 -28.00 -4.92 -5.23
CA GLY A 472 -27.92 -3.91 -4.17
C GLY A 472 -26.65 -3.93 -3.29
N LEU A 473 -25.68 -4.82 -3.56
CA LEU A 473 -24.42 -4.91 -2.80
C LEU A 473 -23.33 -3.93 -3.28
N TRP A 474 -23.61 -3.08 -4.27
CA TRP A 474 -22.67 -2.07 -4.73
C TRP A 474 -23.41 -0.86 -5.30
N ASN A 475 -22.75 0.29 -5.27
CA ASN A 475 -23.21 1.50 -5.95
C ASN A 475 -22.02 2.23 -6.60
N GLU A 476 -22.31 3.17 -7.50
CA GLU A 476 -21.31 3.94 -8.25
C GLU A 476 -20.31 4.69 -7.33
N LYS A 477 -20.77 5.14 -6.15
CA LYS A 477 -19.92 5.79 -5.14
C LYS A 477 -18.84 4.86 -4.61
N ASP A 478 -19.16 3.58 -4.40
CA ASP A 478 -18.21 2.59 -3.88
C ASP A 478 -17.09 2.33 -4.90
N LEU A 479 -17.43 2.26 -6.20
CA LEU A 479 -16.45 2.15 -7.28
C LEU A 479 -15.55 3.39 -7.35
N HIS A 480 -16.12 4.59 -7.29
CA HIS A 480 -15.35 5.84 -7.26
C HIS A 480 -14.40 5.91 -6.06
N ARG A 481 -14.88 5.56 -4.86
CA ARG A 481 -14.06 5.53 -3.64
C ARG A 481 -12.92 4.53 -3.77
N TRP A 482 -13.20 3.32 -4.28
CA TRP A 482 -12.19 2.29 -4.49
C TRP A 482 -11.10 2.75 -5.48
N ILE A 483 -11.50 3.38 -6.59
CA ILE A 483 -10.54 3.93 -7.57
C ILE A 483 -9.67 5.02 -6.94
N ASP A 484 -10.25 5.95 -6.17
CA ASP A 484 -9.49 7.03 -5.54
C ASP A 484 -8.43 6.53 -4.58
N ILE A 485 -8.82 5.64 -3.66
CA ILE A 485 -7.89 5.04 -2.70
C ILE A 485 -6.73 4.34 -3.45
N ARG A 486 -7.00 3.69 -4.58
CA ARG A 486 -5.97 2.97 -5.35
C ARG A 486 -5.07 3.90 -6.14
N ILE A 487 -5.59 5.02 -6.65
CA ILE A 487 -4.76 6.06 -7.27
C ILE A 487 -3.86 6.70 -6.22
N ASP A 488 -4.43 7.09 -5.07
CA ASP A 488 -3.73 7.75 -3.97
C ASP A 488 -2.59 6.90 -3.39
N ASN A 489 -2.75 5.58 -3.39
CA ASN A 489 -1.72 4.61 -2.97
C ASN A 489 -0.72 4.23 -4.06
N GLY A 490 -0.82 4.77 -5.27
CA GLY A 490 0.03 4.36 -6.39
C GLY A 490 -0.23 2.91 -6.88
N CYS A 491 -1.32 2.29 -6.45
CA CYS A 491 -1.79 0.97 -6.89
C CYS A 491 -2.39 1.02 -8.30
N MET A 492 -2.90 2.18 -8.69
CA MET A 492 -3.57 2.40 -9.97
C MET A 492 -3.03 3.64 -10.66
N VAL A 493 -2.77 3.49 -11.95
CA VAL A 493 -2.19 4.52 -12.83
C VAL A 493 -3.20 4.85 -13.91
N PRO A 494 -3.82 6.03 -13.86
CA PRO A 494 -4.61 6.53 -14.98
C PRO A 494 -3.76 6.93 -16.18
N GLN A 495 -4.29 6.77 -17.38
CA GLN A 495 -3.65 7.21 -18.62
C GLN A 495 -4.65 7.33 -19.76
N TYR A 496 -4.32 8.15 -20.77
CA TYR A 496 -5.06 8.23 -22.02
C TYR A 496 -4.44 7.33 -23.08
N ILE A 497 -5.25 6.43 -23.64
CA ILE A 497 -4.85 5.51 -24.71
C ILE A 497 -5.82 5.58 -25.89
N VAL A 498 -5.36 5.26 -27.10
CA VAL A 498 -6.22 5.09 -28.27
C VAL A 498 -6.67 3.64 -28.33
N SER A 499 -7.96 3.36 -28.17
CA SER A 499 -8.46 1.99 -28.26
C SER A 499 -8.41 1.47 -29.70
N THR A 500 -7.72 0.34 -29.93
CA THR A 500 -7.77 -0.38 -31.21
C THR A 500 -9.11 -1.06 -31.44
N ASN A 501 -9.87 -1.29 -30.37
CA ASN A 501 -11.11 -2.07 -30.39
C ASN A 501 -12.37 -1.19 -30.52
N ASN A 502 -12.26 0.12 -30.26
CA ASN A 502 -13.40 1.07 -30.20
C ASN A 502 -13.23 2.26 -31.15
N ASN A 503 -13.36 2.07 -32.47
CA ASN A 503 -13.42 3.16 -33.47
C ASN A 503 -12.30 4.22 -33.38
N GLN A 504 -11.11 3.85 -32.89
CA GLN A 504 -10.01 4.80 -32.64
C GLN A 504 -10.49 5.99 -31.78
N GLN A 505 -10.92 5.72 -30.55
CA GLN A 505 -11.20 6.76 -29.55
C GLN A 505 -10.09 6.80 -28.50
N TRP A 506 -9.70 8.00 -28.11
CA TRP A 506 -8.95 8.24 -26.89
C TRP A 506 -9.85 8.06 -25.68
N GLU A 507 -9.49 7.14 -24.81
CA GLU A 507 -10.21 6.86 -23.57
C GLU A 507 -9.24 6.91 -22.38
N ARG A 508 -9.76 7.36 -21.24
CA ARG A 508 -9.02 7.33 -19.97
C ARG A 508 -9.18 5.95 -19.35
N VAL A 509 -8.08 5.23 -19.23
CA VAL A 509 -8.04 3.88 -18.66
C VAL A 509 -7.26 3.85 -17.36
N LEU A 510 -7.51 2.81 -16.59
CA LEU A 510 -6.98 2.52 -15.27
C LEU A 510 -6.19 1.21 -15.35
N ARG A 511 -4.87 1.28 -15.18
CA ARG A 511 -3.99 0.12 -15.11
C ARG A 511 -3.36 -0.04 -13.73
N PRO A 512 -2.79 -1.21 -13.38
CA PRO A 512 -1.98 -1.34 -12.19
C PRO A 512 -0.78 -0.39 -12.20
N GLY A 513 -0.49 0.19 -11.04
CA GLY A 513 0.71 0.95 -10.73
C GLY A 513 1.77 0.09 -10.02
N GLU A 514 2.86 0.71 -9.62
CA GLU A 514 4.03 0.04 -9.04
C GLU A 514 3.79 -0.50 -7.62
N ASN A 515 2.85 0.11 -6.87
CA ASN A 515 2.46 -0.42 -5.56
C ASN A 515 1.48 -1.60 -5.64
N GLU A 516 1.05 -2.00 -6.85
CA GLU A 516 0.12 -3.12 -7.07
C GLU A 516 -1.18 -3.07 -6.26
N ASP A 517 -2.02 -4.10 -6.35
CA ASP A 517 -3.21 -4.20 -5.51
C ASP A 517 -2.82 -4.68 -4.09
N VAL A 518 -3.08 -3.84 -3.09
CA VAL A 518 -2.71 -4.09 -1.69
C VAL A 518 -3.50 -5.23 -1.01
N ILE A 519 -4.63 -5.67 -1.59
CA ILE A 519 -5.42 -6.78 -1.04
C ILE A 519 -4.89 -8.11 -1.57
N LEU A 520 -5.06 -8.38 -2.86
CA LEU A 520 -4.77 -9.67 -3.45
C LEU A 520 -3.31 -9.78 -3.85
N SER A 521 -2.68 -8.73 -4.41
CA SER A 521 -1.29 -8.84 -4.89
C SER A 521 -0.33 -9.02 -3.72
N HIS A 522 -0.45 -8.19 -2.68
CA HIS A 522 0.45 -8.23 -1.53
C HIS A 522 0.24 -9.50 -0.70
N LEU A 523 -1.01 -9.89 -0.44
CA LEU A 523 -1.32 -11.17 0.21
C LEU A 523 -0.78 -12.36 -0.60
N SER A 524 -0.94 -12.34 -1.92
CA SER A 524 -0.41 -13.39 -2.80
C SER A 524 1.11 -13.45 -2.74
N ARG A 525 1.80 -12.31 -2.76
CA ARG A 525 3.28 -12.25 -2.73
C ARG A 525 3.83 -12.76 -1.39
N TYR A 526 3.22 -12.39 -0.27
CA TYR A 526 3.57 -12.96 1.03
C TYR A 526 3.39 -14.48 1.03
N ALA A 527 2.23 -14.95 0.61
CA ALA A 527 1.92 -16.38 0.60
C ALA A 527 2.85 -17.17 -0.33
N LEU A 528 3.03 -16.71 -1.57
CA LEU A 528 3.90 -17.32 -2.57
C LEU A 528 5.37 -17.32 -2.16
N MET A 529 5.84 -16.30 -1.43
CA MET A 529 7.20 -16.30 -0.88
C MET A 529 7.39 -17.42 0.15
N ILE A 530 6.44 -17.60 1.07
CA ILE A 530 6.50 -18.72 2.03
C ILE A 530 6.49 -20.06 1.30
N LEU A 531 5.64 -20.18 0.27
CA LEU A 531 5.55 -21.39 -0.54
C LEU A 531 6.89 -21.69 -1.23
N ASP A 532 7.50 -20.68 -1.86
CA ASP A 532 8.80 -20.80 -2.54
C ASP A 532 9.90 -21.23 -1.56
N LEU A 533 9.98 -20.61 -0.38
CA LEU A 533 10.95 -20.95 0.68
C LEU A 533 10.78 -22.37 1.25
N MET A 534 9.57 -22.92 1.19
CA MET A 534 9.27 -24.29 1.57
C MET A 534 9.63 -25.31 0.47
N THR A 535 9.86 -24.86 -0.75
CA THR A 535 10.19 -25.72 -1.90
C THR A 535 11.70 -25.76 -2.15
N ASP A 536 12.20 -26.88 -2.68
CA ASP A 536 13.62 -27.01 -3.02
C ASP A 536 13.88 -26.44 -4.42
N ALA A 537 14.76 -25.44 -4.51
CA ALA A 537 15.13 -24.77 -5.76
C ALA A 537 15.74 -25.74 -6.81
N ASP A 538 16.30 -26.88 -6.36
CA ASP A 538 16.94 -27.87 -7.23
C ASP A 538 15.94 -28.79 -7.97
N LEU A 539 14.64 -28.79 -7.62
CA LEU A 539 13.64 -29.70 -8.19
C LEU A 539 12.94 -29.16 -9.46
N GLY A 540 13.20 -27.90 -9.84
CA GLY A 540 12.57 -27.26 -10.99
C GLY A 540 11.09 -26.90 -10.77
N ILE A 541 10.60 -25.97 -11.58
CA ILE A 541 9.33 -25.20 -11.44
C ILE A 541 8.05 -26.07 -11.45
N GLY A 542 8.15 -27.39 -11.67
CA GLY A 542 7.02 -28.32 -11.74
C GLY A 542 6.75 -29.15 -10.47
N ASP A 543 7.69 -29.19 -9.52
CA ASP A 543 7.65 -30.09 -8.36
C ASP A 543 7.58 -29.34 -7.00
N THR A 544 7.04 -28.12 -7.05
CA THR A 544 6.96 -27.14 -5.94
C THR A 544 5.72 -27.32 -5.04
N ASP A 545 5.10 -28.50 -5.03
CA ASP A 545 3.87 -28.72 -4.28
C ASP A 545 4.23 -29.19 -2.84
N VAL A 546 3.61 -28.58 -1.83
CA VAL A 546 3.78 -28.92 -0.39
C VAL A 546 2.45 -29.32 0.24
N LYS A 547 2.50 -30.15 1.28
CA LYS A 547 1.30 -30.53 2.05
C LYS A 547 0.54 -29.30 2.55
N SER A 548 -0.77 -29.26 2.29
CA SER A 548 -1.66 -28.13 2.62
C SER A 548 -1.57 -27.75 4.10
N ASP A 549 -1.60 -28.73 4.99
CA ASP A 549 -1.58 -28.49 6.43
C ASP A 549 -0.26 -27.87 6.89
N ASN A 550 0.87 -28.34 6.35
CA ASN A 550 2.19 -27.76 6.65
C ASN A 550 2.26 -26.31 6.16
N TYR A 551 1.79 -26.04 4.96
CA TYR A 551 1.84 -24.70 4.36
C TYR A 551 0.97 -23.70 5.14
N GLU A 552 -0.26 -24.07 5.48
CA GLU A 552 -1.16 -23.23 6.28
C GLU A 552 -0.58 -22.92 7.67
N ARG A 553 0.06 -23.89 8.30
CA ARG A 553 0.71 -23.72 9.61
C ARG A 553 1.96 -22.87 9.51
N MET A 554 2.74 -23.01 8.43
CA MET A 554 3.91 -22.16 8.20
C MET A 554 3.51 -20.69 8.02
N LEU A 555 2.43 -20.43 7.27
CA LEU A 555 1.88 -19.08 7.13
C LEU A 555 1.44 -18.49 8.47
N ALA A 556 0.75 -19.29 9.29
CA ALA A 556 0.33 -18.86 10.62
C ALA A 556 1.54 -18.65 11.55
N TYR A 557 2.55 -19.52 11.50
CA TYR A 557 3.75 -19.44 12.34
C TYR A 557 4.59 -18.20 12.02
N THR A 558 4.83 -17.93 10.74
CA THR A 558 5.58 -16.74 10.30
C THR A 558 4.83 -15.46 10.67
N PHE A 559 3.52 -15.40 10.42
CA PHE A 559 2.71 -14.24 10.84
C PHE A 559 2.63 -14.08 12.36
N TYR A 560 2.56 -15.16 13.13
CA TYR A 560 2.50 -15.05 14.60
C TYR A 560 3.78 -14.47 15.19
N ASN A 561 4.95 -14.84 14.66
CA ASN A 561 6.24 -14.37 15.18
C ASN A 561 6.66 -13.00 14.63
N LEU A 562 6.18 -12.61 13.45
CA LEU A 562 6.57 -11.38 12.75
C LEU A 562 5.38 -10.47 12.44
N GLY A 563 4.22 -10.70 13.06
CA GLY A 563 2.96 -10.05 12.71
C GLY A 563 3.03 -8.53 12.76
N ASP A 564 3.61 -7.98 13.84
CA ASP A 564 3.78 -6.53 13.98
C ASP A 564 4.64 -5.93 12.86
N GLU A 565 5.70 -6.63 12.43
CA GLU A 565 6.59 -6.16 11.37
C GLU A 565 5.97 -6.32 9.98
N ILE A 566 5.26 -7.43 9.76
CA ILE A 566 4.50 -7.67 8.54
C ILE A 566 3.42 -6.59 8.41
N LEU A 567 2.70 -6.25 9.48
CA LEU A 567 1.66 -5.23 9.48
C LEU A 567 2.22 -3.80 9.43
N ASP A 568 3.43 -3.55 9.95
CA ASP A 568 4.12 -2.26 9.77
C ASP A 568 4.46 -2.02 8.30
N GLU A 569 4.96 -3.03 7.59
CA GLU A 569 5.24 -2.92 6.17
C GLU A 569 3.98 -3.07 5.28
N GLU A 570 2.96 -3.81 5.73
CA GLU A 570 1.73 -4.11 4.98
C GLU A 570 0.46 -3.76 5.78
N SER A 571 0.33 -2.48 6.15
CA SER A 571 -0.77 -1.98 6.99
C SER A 571 -2.19 -2.18 6.42
N PHE A 572 -2.31 -2.56 5.14
CA PHE A 572 -3.59 -2.85 4.48
C PHE A 572 -4.04 -4.30 4.64
N LEU A 573 -3.15 -5.19 5.08
CA LEU A 573 -3.47 -6.59 5.30
C LEU A 573 -4.10 -6.74 6.68
N ASP A 574 -5.41 -7.01 6.73
CA ASP A 574 -6.07 -7.42 7.97
C ASP A 574 -5.92 -8.93 8.17
N LEU A 575 -4.88 -9.32 8.90
CA LEU A 575 -4.49 -10.71 9.14
C LEU A 575 -4.55 -11.06 10.62
N CYS A 576 -5.04 -12.26 10.92
CA CYS A 576 -5.01 -12.81 12.27
C CYS A 576 -4.87 -14.33 12.27
N VAL A 577 -4.24 -14.89 13.30
CA VAL A 577 -4.20 -16.34 13.53
C VAL A 577 -5.39 -16.73 14.40
N ASP A 578 -6.12 -17.77 14.00
CA ASP A 578 -7.25 -18.29 14.77
C ASP A 578 -6.86 -19.39 15.77
N GLU A 579 -7.83 -19.88 16.53
CA GLU A 579 -7.64 -20.97 17.50
C GLU A 579 -7.21 -22.30 16.85
N SER A 580 -7.52 -22.47 15.57
CA SER A 580 -7.09 -23.61 14.75
C SER A 580 -5.66 -23.48 14.23
N LEU A 581 -4.97 -22.38 14.58
CA LEU A 581 -3.61 -22.05 14.16
C LEU A 581 -3.48 -21.87 12.65
N ARG A 582 -4.52 -21.30 12.03
CA ARG A 582 -4.57 -20.96 10.62
C ARG A 582 -4.67 -19.45 10.45
N LEU A 583 -4.03 -18.95 9.40
CA LEU A 583 -4.08 -17.53 9.06
C LEU A 583 -5.40 -17.16 8.38
N ARG A 584 -6.08 -16.15 8.90
CA ARG A 584 -7.32 -15.59 8.36
C ARG A 584 -7.09 -14.17 7.86
N PHE A 585 -7.86 -13.81 6.83
CA PHE A 585 -7.91 -12.48 6.23
C PHE A 585 -9.30 -11.86 6.41
N ASN A 586 -9.35 -10.55 6.71
CA ASN A 586 -10.58 -9.78 6.98
C ASN A 586 -11.48 -10.43 8.04
N HIS A 587 -10.87 -11.04 9.07
CA HIS A 587 -11.51 -11.80 10.14
C HIS A 587 -12.51 -12.91 9.70
N GLY A 588 -12.50 -13.31 8.42
CA GLY A 588 -13.57 -14.11 7.83
C GLY A 588 -13.12 -15.34 7.03
N LYS A 589 -12.10 -15.21 6.17
CA LYS A 589 -11.67 -16.28 5.26
C LYS A 589 -10.28 -16.80 5.63
N TYR A 590 -10.04 -18.10 5.46
CA TYR A 590 -8.68 -18.63 5.53
C TYR A 590 -7.90 -18.18 4.29
N VAL A 591 -6.67 -17.72 4.51
CA VAL A 591 -5.83 -17.15 3.44
C VAL A 591 -5.61 -18.17 2.31
N VAL A 592 -5.29 -19.41 2.64
CA VAL A 592 -5.02 -20.45 1.63
C VAL A 592 -6.25 -20.78 0.80
N ASP A 593 -7.43 -20.90 1.43
CA ASP A 593 -8.68 -21.16 0.73
C ASP A 593 -9.05 -20.00 -0.20
N TYR A 594 -8.93 -18.76 0.28
CA TYR A 594 -9.16 -17.56 -0.53
C TYR A 594 -8.20 -17.48 -1.73
N LEU A 595 -6.92 -17.76 -1.55
CA LEU A 595 -5.94 -17.74 -2.64
C LEU A 595 -6.15 -18.89 -3.64
N CYS A 596 -6.69 -20.03 -3.21
CA CYS A 596 -7.14 -21.09 -4.12
C CYS A 596 -8.38 -20.64 -4.92
N GLU A 597 -9.34 -19.98 -4.27
CA GLU A 597 -10.52 -19.40 -4.93
C GLU A 597 -10.11 -18.39 -6.01
N MET A 598 -9.16 -17.51 -5.69
CA MET A 598 -8.62 -16.47 -6.59
C MET A 598 -7.63 -17.01 -7.64
N SER A 599 -7.48 -18.33 -7.74
CA SER A 599 -6.57 -19.01 -8.68
C SER A 599 -5.12 -18.51 -8.58
N VAL A 600 -4.66 -18.16 -7.37
CA VAL A 600 -3.26 -17.86 -7.07
C VAL A 600 -2.55 -19.16 -6.70
N LEU A 601 -3.19 -19.96 -5.87
CA LEU A 601 -2.76 -21.30 -5.50
C LEU A 601 -3.60 -22.37 -6.21
N LYS A 602 -3.04 -23.56 -6.37
CA LYS A 602 -3.76 -24.79 -6.73
C LYS A 602 -3.76 -25.75 -5.53
N LYS A 603 -4.84 -26.51 -5.38
CA LYS A 603 -4.96 -27.59 -4.39
C LYS A 603 -5.27 -28.90 -5.10
N SER A 604 -4.42 -29.91 -4.95
CA SER A 604 -4.58 -31.24 -5.55
C SER A 604 -4.07 -32.31 -4.60
N ASP A 605 -4.90 -33.32 -4.29
CA ASP A 605 -4.53 -34.48 -3.45
C ASP A 605 -3.90 -34.11 -2.09
N GLY A 606 -4.43 -33.06 -1.43
CA GLY A 606 -3.91 -32.58 -0.14
C GLY A 606 -2.63 -31.74 -0.24
N MET A 607 -2.15 -31.47 -1.45
CA MET A 607 -0.99 -30.63 -1.73
C MET A 607 -1.43 -29.24 -2.22
N ILE A 608 -0.61 -28.24 -1.92
CA ILE A 608 -0.72 -26.84 -2.34
C ILE A 608 0.48 -26.51 -3.22
N GLY A 609 0.22 -25.83 -4.33
CA GLY A 609 1.27 -25.32 -5.21
C GLY A 609 0.86 -24.04 -5.92
N ILE A 610 1.76 -23.51 -6.75
CA ILE A 610 1.52 -22.30 -7.55
C ILE A 610 0.54 -22.63 -8.68
N HIS A 611 -0.49 -21.80 -8.87
CA HIS A 611 -1.42 -21.97 -9.98
C HIS A 611 -0.73 -21.73 -11.33
N SER A 612 -0.99 -22.59 -12.32
CA SER A 612 -0.26 -22.61 -13.61
C SER A 612 -0.23 -21.26 -14.34
N ARG A 613 -1.30 -20.48 -14.22
CA ARG A 613 -1.43 -19.13 -14.81
C ARG A 613 -0.35 -18.13 -14.36
N LEU A 614 0.25 -18.35 -13.18
CA LEU A 614 1.27 -17.46 -12.62
C LEU A 614 2.69 -17.85 -13.02
N LEU A 615 2.90 -19.06 -13.57
CA LEU A 615 4.25 -19.57 -13.85
C LEU A 615 5.03 -18.73 -14.88
N GLU A 616 4.31 -18.02 -15.77
CA GLU A 616 4.90 -17.10 -16.75
C GLU A 616 5.05 -15.65 -16.24
N SER A 617 4.73 -15.39 -14.98
CA SER A 617 4.73 -14.07 -14.34
C SER A 617 5.86 -13.92 -13.32
N ASP A 618 6.34 -12.70 -13.07
CA ASP A 618 7.31 -12.43 -12.01
C ASP A 618 6.68 -12.28 -10.60
N VAL A 619 5.35 -12.36 -10.48
CA VAL A 619 4.62 -12.18 -9.21
C VAL A 619 5.07 -13.15 -8.12
N TYR A 620 5.39 -14.41 -8.47
CA TYR A 620 5.83 -15.40 -7.49
C TYR A 620 7.33 -15.32 -7.14
N LYS A 621 8.11 -14.50 -7.85
CA LYS A 621 9.58 -14.44 -7.71
C LYS A 621 10.06 -13.40 -6.71
N SER A 622 9.16 -12.63 -6.09
CA SER A 622 9.52 -11.53 -5.20
C SER A 622 8.39 -11.20 -4.23
N SER A 623 8.77 -10.85 -3.00
CA SER A 623 7.87 -10.28 -2.00
C SER A 623 7.76 -8.75 -2.13
N THR A 624 6.86 -8.15 -1.35
CA THR A 624 6.72 -6.71 -1.18
C THR A 624 7.42 -6.17 0.07
N PHE A 625 8.16 -7.02 0.77
CA PHE A 625 8.84 -6.69 2.02
C PHE A 625 10.28 -6.24 1.81
N THR A 626 10.82 -5.53 2.79
CA THR A 626 12.23 -5.18 2.86
C THR A 626 13.12 -6.43 3.01
N ASP A 627 14.38 -6.33 2.59
CA ASP A 627 15.32 -7.46 2.66
C ASP A 627 15.49 -7.98 4.10
N GLY A 628 15.46 -7.07 5.09
CA GLY A 628 15.56 -7.46 6.51
C GLY A 628 14.37 -8.30 7.00
N LEU A 629 13.15 -7.97 6.59
CA LEU A 629 11.98 -8.78 6.95
C LEU A 629 11.96 -10.10 6.16
N ASN A 630 12.34 -10.09 4.88
CA ASN A 630 12.50 -11.31 4.08
C ASN A 630 13.49 -12.30 4.72
N ASP A 631 14.66 -11.82 5.17
CA ASP A 631 15.68 -12.64 5.81
C ASP A 631 15.16 -13.29 7.09
N ARG A 632 14.42 -12.54 7.92
CA ARG A 632 13.81 -13.08 9.15
C ARG A 632 12.71 -14.08 8.88
N ILE A 633 11.88 -13.84 7.86
CA ILE A 633 10.87 -14.81 7.43
C ILE A 633 11.58 -16.10 6.96
N LYS A 634 12.65 -15.98 6.18
CA LYS A 634 13.46 -17.11 5.73
C LYS A 634 14.07 -17.88 6.89
N GLU A 635 14.65 -17.21 7.88
CA GLU A 635 15.19 -17.83 9.10
C GLU A 635 14.13 -18.68 9.81
N LEU A 636 12.89 -18.17 9.94
CA LEU A 636 11.79 -18.92 10.55
C LEU A 636 11.37 -20.15 9.73
N VAL A 637 11.29 -20.02 8.41
CA VAL A 637 10.94 -21.14 7.52
C VAL A 637 12.03 -22.22 7.56
N GLU A 638 13.30 -21.85 7.66
CA GLU A 638 14.45 -22.76 7.69
C GLU A 638 14.59 -23.56 9.00
N LEU A 639 13.89 -23.18 10.08
CA LEU A 639 13.80 -23.99 11.31
C LEU A 639 13.10 -25.34 11.10
N PHE A 640 12.34 -25.48 10.01
CA PHE A 640 11.62 -26.70 9.68
C PHE A 640 12.38 -27.43 8.58
N PRO A 641 12.77 -28.70 8.80
CA PRO A 641 13.60 -29.42 7.83
C PRO A 641 12.90 -29.50 6.47
N ARG A 642 13.57 -29.05 5.41
CA ARG A 642 13.14 -29.25 4.02
C ARG A 642 13.28 -30.72 3.57
N LYS A 643 14.05 -31.51 4.32
CA LYS A 643 14.42 -32.90 4.05
C LYS A 643 14.21 -33.74 5.30
N VAL A 644 13.35 -34.75 5.24
CA VAL A 644 13.35 -35.84 6.25
C VAL A 644 13.89 -37.07 5.57
N GLU A 645 14.98 -37.60 6.13
CA GLU A 645 15.51 -38.88 5.70
C GLU A 645 14.63 -39.99 6.29
N TYR A 646 14.00 -40.78 5.42
CA TYR A 646 13.22 -41.95 5.82
C TYR A 646 13.76 -43.18 5.08
N ASN A 647 14.37 -44.12 5.81
CA ASN A 647 14.95 -45.35 5.26
C ASN A 647 15.95 -45.12 4.10
N GLY A 648 16.79 -44.09 4.19
CA GLY A 648 17.81 -43.78 3.17
C GLY A 648 17.27 -43.13 1.89
N ASN A 649 15.96 -42.80 1.85
CA ASN A 649 15.35 -41.95 0.84
C ASN A 649 14.90 -40.63 1.47
N PHE A 650 15.21 -39.51 0.83
CA PHE A 650 14.68 -38.21 1.22
C PHE A 650 13.24 -38.09 0.72
N ASP A 651 12.26 -38.03 1.63
CA ASP A 651 10.86 -37.73 1.27
C ASP A 651 10.62 -36.23 1.48
N TYR A 652 10.59 -35.52 0.36
CA TYR A 652 10.41 -34.07 0.28
C TYR A 652 8.94 -33.64 0.38
N LYS A 653 7.99 -34.57 0.14
CA LYS A 653 6.58 -34.23 -0.10
C LYS A 653 5.66 -34.69 1.02
N ASN A 654 6.03 -35.71 1.81
CA ASN A 654 5.10 -36.34 2.74
C ASN A 654 5.42 -36.20 4.24
N SER A 655 6.47 -35.52 4.66
CA SER A 655 6.69 -35.29 6.10
C SER A 655 5.59 -34.38 6.67
N ASP A 656 4.88 -34.87 7.68
CA ASP A 656 3.86 -34.11 8.39
C ASP A 656 4.51 -33.42 9.59
N TYR A 657 4.60 -32.08 9.55
CA TYR A 657 5.17 -31.27 10.63
C TYR A 657 4.09 -30.62 11.49
N THR A 658 2.82 -30.97 11.27
CA THR A 658 1.64 -30.44 11.97
C THR A 658 1.84 -30.40 13.48
N GLU A 659 2.32 -31.49 14.07
CA GLU A 659 2.55 -31.57 15.52
C GLU A 659 3.67 -30.64 16.00
N LYS A 660 4.76 -30.51 15.24
CA LYS A 660 5.87 -29.61 15.55
C LYS A 660 5.44 -28.14 15.46
N PHE A 661 4.68 -27.77 14.43
CA PHE A 661 4.07 -26.43 14.32
C PHE A 661 3.08 -26.15 15.47
N ASN A 662 2.17 -27.09 15.75
CA ASN A 662 1.23 -27.00 16.86
C ASN A 662 1.99 -26.77 18.17
N PHE A 663 3.09 -27.48 18.38
CA PHE A 663 3.89 -27.37 19.58
C PHE A 663 4.49 -25.97 19.73
N TYR A 664 5.19 -25.44 18.72
CA TYR A 664 5.77 -24.09 18.80
C TYR A 664 4.73 -22.99 18.92
N MET A 665 3.65 -23.06 18.13
CA MET A 665 2.57 -22.07 18.16
C MET A 665 1.80 -22.10 19.48
N ARG A 666 1.49 -23.29 20.01
CA ARG A 666 0.82 -23.43 21.32
C ARG A 666 1.73 -23.06 22.47
N ARG A 667 3.04 -23.31 22.38
CA ARG A 667 4.06 -22.87 23.35
C ARG A 667 4.01 -21.35 23.50
N LEU A 668 4.02 -20.61 22.39
CA LEU A 668 4.04 -19.15 22.41
C LEU A 668 2.69 -18.54 22.84
N MET A 669 1.56 -18.99 22.27
CA MET A 669 0.22 -18.51 22.64
C MET A 669 -0.14 -18.83 24.09
N LYS A 670 0.25 -20.01 24.59
CA LYS A 670 0.04 -20.34 26.00
C LYS A 670 1.01 -19.60 26.90
N LEU A 671 2.25 -19.30 26.50
CA LEU A 671 3.16 -18.50 27.32
C LEU A 671 2.62 -17.09 27.59
N GLU A 672 2.03 -16.41 26.60
CA GLU A 672 1.38 -15.11 26.84
C GLU A 672 0.14 -15.23 27.72
N SER A 673 -0.71 -16.24 27.48
CA SER A 673 -1.90 -16.48 28.30
C SER A 673 -1.55 -16.91 29.73
N VAL A 674 -0.53 -17.75 29.89
CA VAL A 674 0.02 -18.21 31.17
C VAL A 674 0.72 -17.06 31.89
N ARG A 675 1.50 -16.23 31.20
CA ARG A 675 2.17 -15.05 31.78
C ARG A 675 1.15 -13.98 32.16
N SER A 676 0.12 -13.77 31.36
CA SER A 676 -1.03 -12.90 31.67
C SER A 676 -1.86 -13.45 32.83
N SER A 677 -2.07 -14.76 32.89
CA SER A 677 -2.76 -15.44 34.00
C SER A 677 -1.91 -15.47 35.27
N TYR A 678 -0.59 -15.53 35.15
CA TYR A 678 0.37 -15.42 36.24
C TYR A 678 0.40 -13.99 36.79
N ILE A 679 0.43 -12.96 35.92
CA ILE A 679 0.30 -11.56 36.30
C ILE A 679 -1.05 -11.31 36.97
N ARG A 680 -2.16 -11.79 36.39
CA ARG A 680 -3.50 -11.69 37.00
C ARG A 680 -3.61 -12.46 38.31
N ALA A 681 -2.99 -13.63 38.42
CA ALA A 681 -2.95 -14.39 39.67
C ALA A 681 -2.13 -13.65 40.73
N ASN A 682 -1.04 -12.99 40.36
CA ASN A 682 -0.28 -12.08 41.24
C ASN A 682 -1.13 -10.89 41.68
N GLU A 683 -1.83 -10.23 40.75
CA GLU A 683 -2.71 -9.08 41.05
C GLU A 683 -3.89 -9.49 41.96
N ILE A 684 -4.52 -10.65 41.69
CA ILE A 684 -5.58 -11.21 42.55
C ILE A 684 -5.03 -11.61 43.91
N PHE A 685 -3.79 -12.09 43.99
CA PHE A 685 -3.14 -12.44 45.25
C PHE A 685 -2.78 -11.20 46.07
N ASP A 686 -2.28 -10.14 45.43
CA ASP A 686 -2.05 -8.84 46.06
C ASP A 686 -3.36 -8.22 46.57
N ASP A 687 -4.43 -8.27 45.76
CA ASP A 687 -5.75 -7.74 46.11
C ASP A 687 -6.43 -8.58 47.24
N PHE A 688 -6.20 -9.90 47.24
CA PHE A 688 -6.65 -10.82 48.29
C PHE A 688 -5.89 -10.61 49.61
N LEU A 689 -4.58 -10.35 49.57
CA LEU A 689 -3.77 -10.02 50.75
C LEU A 689 -4.17 -8.67 51.36
N SER A 690 -4.54 -7.68 50.55
CA SER A 690 -5.02 -6.39 51.04
C SER A 690 -6.43 -6.40 51.63
N ASN A 691 -7.22 -7.47 51.41
CA ASN A 691 -8.63 -7.57 51.84
C ASN A 691 -8.90 -8.71 52.86
N LEU A 692 -7.85 -9.34 53.40
CA LEU A 692 -7.97 -10.47 54.30
C LEU A 692 -8.26 -10.02 55.74
N ASP A 693 -9.54 -9.88 56.06
CA ASP A 693 -10.05 -9.83 57.43
C ASP A 693 -11.13 -10.91 57.59
N ILE A 694 -10.73 -12.15 57.90
CA ILE A 694 -11.67 -13.29 58.04
C ILE A 694 -11.38 -14.12 59.31
N PRO A 695 -12.39 -14.36 60.18
CA PRO A 695 -12.26 -15.13 61.43
C PRO A 695 -12.07 -16.64 61.21
N ARG A 696 -11.43 -17.28 62.18
CA ARG A 696 -10.83 -18.64 62.14
C ARG A 696 -11.80 -19.82 62.26
N ASP A 697 -13.13 -19.61 62.22
CA ASP A 697 -14.04 -20.54 62.91
C ASP A 697 -14.86 -21.46 61.99
N GLU A 698 -14.70 -21.40 60.66
CA GLU A 698 -15.46 -22.25 59.71
C GLU A 698 -14.57 -22.99 58.69
N PHE A 699 -13.64 -23.83 59.15
CA PHE A 699 -13.07 -24.89 58.30
C PHE A 699 -13.51 -26.27 58.80
N ILE A 700 -14.50 -26.83 58.10
CA ILE A 700 -15.03 -28.18 58.29
C ILE A 700 -13.97 -29.23 57.88
N ASP A 701 -13.98 -30.36 58.59
CA ASP A 701 -13.17 -31.58 58.51
C ASP A 701 -12.86 -32.09 57.08
N TYR A 702 -11.88 -31.44 56.44
CA TYR A 702 -11.34 -31.75 55.11
C TYR A 702 -10.10 -32.67 55.16
N GLN A 703 -9.57 -32.94 56.37
CA GLN A 703 -8.32 -33.68 56.58
C GLN A 703 -8.43 -35.16 56.18
N HIS A 704 -9.61 -35.76 56.30
CA HIS A 704 -9.81 -37.18 55.98
C HIS A 704 -9.98 -37.45 54.47
N LEU A 705 -10.58 -36.51 53.72
CA LEU A 705 -10.79 -36.66 52.28
C LEU A 705 -9.51 -36.39 51.45
N MET A 706 -8.59 -35.60 51.99
CA MET A 706 -7.40 -35.15 51.26
C MET A 706 -6.20 -36.08 51.40
N SER A 707 -5.99 -36.79 52.51
CA SER A 707 -4.72 -37.51 52.75
C SER A 707 -4.32 -38.54 51.67
N GLN A 708 -5.26 -39.28 51.05
CA GLN A 708 -4.94 -40.25 49.99
C GLN A 708 -4.78 -39.62 48.59
N LYS A 709 -5.63 -38.66 48.23
CA LYS A 709 -5.53 -37.93 46.95
C LYS A 709 -4.37 -36.93 46.93
N PHE A 710 -4.02 -36.37 48.09
CA PHE A 710 -2.91 -35.46 48.31
C PHE A 710 -1.57 -36.13 47.98
N TRP A 711 -1.28 -37.30 48.55
CA TRP A 711 -0.05 -38.03 48.22
C TRP A 711 0.01 -38.49 46.76
N GLN A 712 -1.13 -38.86 46.17
CA GLN A 712 -1.22 -39.17 44.73
C GLN A 712 -1.04 -37.95 43.81
N THR A 713 -1.37 -36.75 44.26
CA THR A 713 -1.20 -35.51 43.49
C THR A 713 0.22 -34.95 43.66
N ILE A 714 0.80 -35.10 44.86
CA ILE A 714 2.21 -34.78 45.16
C ILE A 714 3.16 -35.65 44.37
N SER A 715 2.94 -36.98 44.31
CA SER A 715 3.82 -37.88 43.55
C SER A 715 3.80 -37.61 42.04
N VAL A 716 2.78 -36.91 41.53
CA VAL A 716 2.66 -36.48 40.13
C VAL A 716 3.35 -35.12 39.90
N SER A 717 3.72 -34.40 40.97
CA SER A 717 4.27 -33.03 40.93
C SER A 717 5.76 -32.94 41.33
N CYS A 718 6.33 -33.99 41.94
CA CYS A 718 7.74 -34.03 42.30
C CYS A 718 8.61 -34.22 41.04
N VAL A 719 9.20 -33.13 40.56
CA VAL A 719 10.23 -33.16 39.52
C VAL A 719 11.59 -33.23 40.22
N ASP A 720 12.40 -34.24 39.93
CA ASP A 720 13.75 -34.38 40.50
C ASP A 720 14.82 -34.23 39.41
N GLU A 721 16.09 -34.11 39.81
CA GLU A 721 17.21 -33.95 38.86
C GLU A 721 17.31 -35.10 37.85
N ILE A 722 16.88 -36.32 38.23
CA ILE A 722 16.90 -37.50 37.37
C ILE A 722 15.85 -37.35 36.26
N LEU A 723 14.65 -36.92 36.61
CA LEU A 723 13.54 -36.67 35.70
C LEU A 723 13.88 -35.51 34.75
N ILE A 724 14.50 -34.45 35.26
CA ILE A 724 14.98 -33.32 34.45
C ILE A 724 16.05 -33.79 33.46
N THR A 725 17.06 -34.53 33.91
CA THR A 725 18.12 -35.05 33.05
C THR A 725 17.56 -35.99 31.98
N LYS A 726 16.66 -36.90 32.38
CA LYS A 726 15.96 -37.81 31.48
C LYS A 726 15.17 -37.06 30.41
N TYR A 727 14.35 -36.08 30.79
CA TYR A 727 13.58 -35.32 29.81
C TYR A 727 14.44 -34.38 28.97
N LYS A 728 15.60 -33.93 29.47
CA LYS A 728 16.59 -33.19 28.69
C LYS A 728 17.24 -34.04 27.60
N GLU A 729 17.38 -35.34 27.84
CA GLU A 729 17.92 -36.31 26.89
C GLU A 729 16.86 -36.86 25.93
N GLU A 730 15.61 -37.04 26.40
CA GLU A 730 14.51 -37.64 25.65
C GLU A 730 13.69 -36.64 24.82
N LEU A 731 13.67 -35.36 25.21
CA LEU A 731 12.97 -34.30 24.51
C LEU A 731 13.98 -33.45 23.72
N ASP A 732 13.65 -33.12 22.48
CA ASP A 732 14.39 -32.09 21.75
C ASP A 732 14.39 -30.80 22.58
N GLU A 733 15.48 -30.02 22.54
CA GLU A 733 15.72 -28.80 23.35
C GLU A 733 14.45 -27.92 23.59
N PRO A 734 13.63 -27.60 22.58
CA PRO A 734 12.45 -26.76 22.77
C PRO A 734 11.27 -27.46 23.48
N TYR A 735 11.20 -28.79 23.46
CA TYR A 735 10.22 -29.58 24.21
C TYR A 735 10.58 -29.69 25.68
N TYR A 736 11.88 -29.82 25.97
CA TYR A 736 12.41 -29.82 27.32
C TYR A 736 12.12 -28.49 28.05
N ASP A 737 12.40 -27.35 27.40
CA ASP A 737 12.15 -26.04 28.01
C ASP A 737 10.68 -25.79 28.36
N TYR A 738 9.74 -26.17 27.47
CA TYR A 738 8.31 -26.01 27.72
C TYR A 738 7.82 -26.89 28.86
N TRP A 739 8.27 -28.15 28.88
CA TRP A 739 7.98 -29.06 29.98
C TRP A 739 8.51 -28.49 31.30
N LEU A 740 9.71 -27.92 31.29
CA LEU A 740 10.34 -27.29 32.45
C LEU A 740 9.54 -26.08 32.95
N ASP A 741 9.14 -25.15 32.07
CA ASP A 741 8.35 -23.96 32.42
C ASP A 741 6.96 -24.32 32.99
N MET A 742 6.27 -25.27 32.36
CA MET A 742 4.98 -25.76 32.86
C MET A 742 5.13 -26.45 34.22
N SER A 743 6.22 -27.19 34.42
CA SER A 743 6.52 -27.84 35.70
C SER A 743 6.76 -26.81 36.81
N LYS A 744 7.48 -25.72 36.53
CA LYS A 744 7.66 -24.59 37.46
C LYS A 744 6.32 -23.94 37.84
N LEU A 745 5.43 -23.72 36.86
CA LEU A 745 4.11 -23.13 37.10
C LEU A 745 3.21 -24.03 37.96
N PHE A 746 3.10 -25.31 37.62
CA PHE A 746 2.30 -26.27 38.39
C PHE A 746 2.82 -26.41 39.81
N PHE A 747 4.15 -26.42 39.97
CA PHE A 747 4.80 -26.42 41.27
C PHE A 747 4.39 -25.20 42.10
N PHE A 748 4.47 -24.00 41.52
CA PHE A 748 4.12 -22.75 42.19
C PHE A 748 2.65 -22.72 42.63
N MET A 749 1.72 -23.14 41.76
CA MET A 749 0.29 -23.20 42.08
C MET A 749 -0.02 -24.17 43.22
N ASN A 750 0.65 -25.33 43.25
CA ASN A 750 0.49 -26.32 44.32
C ASN A 750 1.05 -25.81 45.65
N LEU A 751 2.19 -25.09 45.63
CA LEU A 751 2.75 -24.46 46.82
C LEU A 751 1.79 -23.42 47.42
N LEU A 752 1.22 -22.54 46.58
CA LEU A 752 0.24 -21.54 47.02
C LEU A 752 -1.04 -22.17 47.59
N TYR A 753 -1.53 -23.24 46.96
CA TYR A 753 -2.66 -24.00 47.47
C TYR A 753 -2.33 -24.67 48.82
N ALA A 754 -1.11 -25.20 48.96
CA ALA A 754 -0.68 -25.85 50.19
C ALA A 754 -0.58 -24.87 51.36
N ILE A 755 -0.04 -23.67 51.12
CA ILE A 755 0.03 -22.58 52.10
C ILE A 755 -1.38 -22.17 52.59
N LYS A 756 -2.37 -22.18 51.68
CA LYS A 756 -3.76 -21.77 51.99
C LYS A 756 -4.56 -22.81 52.77
N CYS A 757 -4.33 -24.10 52.50
CA CYS A 757 -5.27 -25.15 52.89
C CYS A 757 -4.79 -26.06 54.03
N TYR A 758 -3.54 -25.95 54.47
CA TYR A 758 -2.97 -26.92 55.43
C TYR A 758 -2.44 -26.29 56.71
N THR A 759 -2.46 -27.10 57.77
CA THR A 759 -1.87 -26.82 59.07
C THR A 759 -0.34 -26.87 59.00
N GLU A 760 0.33 -26.19 59.92
CA GLU A 760 1.80 -26.01 59.96
C GLU A 760 2.59 -27.32 59.81
N ASP A 761 2.18 -28.39 60.50
CA ASP A 761 2.84 -29.70 60.43
C ASP A 761 2.78 -30.35 59.03
N ILE A 762 1.69 -30.14 58.30
CA ILE A 762 1.46 -30.70 56.96
C ILE A 762 2.19 -29.86 55.92
N LEU A 763 2.23 -28.54 56.09
CA LEU A 763 2.98 -27.64 55.21
C LEU A 763 4.50 -27.88 55.32
N ALA A 764 5.02 -28.05 56.54
CA ALA A 764 6.42 -28.40 56.76
C ALA A 764 6.78 -29.75 56.12
N SER A 765 5.90 -30.74 56.25
CA SER A 765 6.08 -32.05 55.61
C SER A 765 6.02 -31.98 54.08
N TYR A 766 5.16 -31.11 53.54
CA TYR A 766 5.08 -30.85 52.09
C TYR A 766 6.37 -30.20 51.57
N VAL A 767 6.85 -29.13 52.20
CA VAL A 767 8.09 -28.43 51.82
C VAL A 767 9.29 -29.37 51.85
N MET A 768 9.42 -30.19 52.88
CA MET A 768 10.48 -31.21 52.98
C MET A 768 10.37 -32.27 51.86
N ALA A 769 9.16 -32.66 51.47
CA ALA A 769 8.94 -33.64 50.40
C ALA A 769 9.21 -33.10 48.99
N VAL A 770 9.28 -31.77 48.83
CA VAL A 770 9.48 -31.12 47.52
C VAL A 770 10.77 -30.30 47.45
N GLU A 771 11.63 -30.35 48.46
CA GLU A 771 12.90 -29.62 48.55
C GLU A 771 13.82 -29.93 47.37
N GLU A 772 13.91 -31.21 46.98
CA GLU A 772 14.67 -31.63 45.81
C GLU A 772 14.11 -31.04 44.51
N SER A 773 12.78 -30.89 44.40
CA SER A 773 12.14 -30.25 43.25
C SER A 773 12.38 -28.75 43.18
N ILE A 774 12.44 -28.06 44.32
CA ILE A 774 12.77 -26.63 44.40
C ILE A 774 14.19 -26.38 43.89
N LYS A 775 15.13 -27.24 44.27
CA LYS A 775 16.53 -27.19 43.82
C LYS A 775 16.66 -27.56 42.34
N ALA A 776 16.01 -28.64 41.92
CA ALA A 776 16.10 -29.14 40.55
C ALA A 776 15.48 -28.18 39.51
N LEU A 777 14.40 -27.48 39.87
CA LEU A 777 13.71 -26.53 38.97
C LEU A 777 14.30 -25.11 38.97
N ASP A 778 15.35 -24.84 39.77
CA ASP A 778 15.98 -23.52 39.90
C ASP A 778 14.97 -22.38 40.15
N ILE A 779 14.04 -22.62 41.09
CA ILE A 779 13.04 -21.65 41.56
C ILE A 779 13.39 -21.12 42.95
N LEU A 780 14.66 -21.28 43.34
CA LEU A 780 15.17 -20.95 44.66
C LEU A 780 14.92 -19.48 44.99
N ASP A 781 15.08 -18.54 44.07
CA ASP A 781 14.85 -17.10 44.32
C ASP A 781 13.37 -16.73 44.55
N VAL A 782 12.43 -17.46 43.95
CA VAL A 782 10.98 -17.27 44.16
C VAL A 782 10.55 -17.88 45.48
N PHE A 783 11.10 -19.06 45.79
CA PHE A 783 10.92 -19.73 47.06
C PHE A 783 11.59 -18.95 48.20
N GLN A 784 12.78 -18.42 47.97
CA GLN A 784 13.54 -17.57 48.88
C GLN A 784 12.87 -16.21 49.03
N LYS A 785 12.27 -15.60 48.00
CA LYS A 785 11.37 -14.44 48.19
C LYS A 785 10.14 -14.77 49.05
N ALA A 786 9.54 -15.94 48.87
CA ALA A 786 8.43 -16.41 49.70
C ALA A 786 8.90 -16.72 51.15
N MET A 787 10.15 -17.14 51.35
CA MET A 787 10.78 -17.44 52.64
C MET A 787 11.43 -16.21 53.31
N ASP A 788 11.86 -15.21 52.55
CA ASP A 788 12.41 -13.91 52.98
C ASP A 788 11.26 -12.98 53.36
N LEU A 789 10.08 -13.17 52.76
CA LEU A 789 8.79 -12.73 53.31
C LEU A 789 8.47 -13.43 54.66
N CYS A 790 9.11 -14.56 54.98
CA CYS A 790 8.93 -15.32 56.22
C CYS A 790 10.09 -15.18 57.24
N GLY A 791 11.25 -14.62 56.88
CA GLY A 791 12.36 -14.21 57.75
C GLY A 791 13.16 -15.33 58.44
N GLU A 792 14.46 -15.42 58.12
CA GLU A 792 15.37 -16.51 58.49
C GLU A 792 15.87 -16.53 59.96
N ASP A 793 16.20 -17.75 60.40
CA ASP A 793 17.01 -18.14 61.56
C ASP A 793 16.39 -18.14 62.97
N LYS A 794 15.58 -19.18 63.25
CA LYS A 794 15.84 -20.28 64.21
C LYS A 794 14.53 -20.98 64.60
N GLY A 795 14.46 -22.30 64.40
CA GLY A 795 13.51 -23.25 65.02
C GLY A 795 12.06 -22.76 65.17
N TRP A 796 11.20 -23.14 64.23
CA TRP A 796 9.79 -22.76 64.15
C TRP A 796 9.04 -23.02 65.47
N SER A 797 8.73 -21.93 66.20
CA SER A 797 7.93 -21.95 67.45
C SER A 797 6.73 -20.99 67.30
N GLU A 798 5.70 -21.13 68.14
CA GLU A 798 4.46 -20.31 68.11
C GLU A 798 4.73 -18.78 68.12
N GLU A 799 5.88 -18.33 68.64
CA GLU A 799 6.31 -16.93 68.61
C GLU A 799 6.74 -16.46 67.20
N ALA A 800 7.20 -17.35 66.32
CA ALA A 800 7.55 -17.04 64.93
C ALA A 800 6.29 -16.74 64.10
N ILE A 801 5.20 -17.49 64.31
CA ILE A 801 3.90 -17.28 63.65
C ILE A 801 3.20 -16.00 64.17
N PHE A 802 3.39 -15.66 65.45
CA PHE A 802 2.94 -14.38 66.02
C PHE A 802 3.73 -13.19 65.47
N TYR A 803 5.04 -13.32 65.23
CA TYR A 803 5.86 -12.27 64.61
C TYR A 803 5.63 -12.12 63.11
N ILE A 804 5.35 -13.20 62.37
CA ILE A 804 4.92 -13.17 60.95
C ILE A 804 3.69 -12.27 60.79
N ARG A 805 2.71 -12.40 61.70
CA ARG A 805 1.53 -11.52 61.73
C ARG A 805 1.85 -10.07 62.06
N LYS A 806 2.81 -9.82 62.96
CA LYS A 806 3.18 -8.46 63.39
C LYS A 806 4.07 -7.69 62.39
N CYS A 807 4.87 -8.40 61.60
CA CYS A 807 5.70 -7.81 60.54
C CYS A 807 4.85 -7.37 59.33
N ILE A 808 3.75 -8.08 59.05
CA ILE A 808 2.72 -7.69 58.07
C ILE A 808 2.05 -6.37 58.49
N GLU A 809 1.78 -6.15 59.79
CA GLU A 809 1.21 -4.89 60.30
C GLU A 809 2.18 -3.70 60.29
N GLN A 810 3.51 -3.92 60.34
CA GLN A 810 4.50 -2.84 60.52
C GLN A 810 5.20 -2.34 59.24
N LYS A 811 5.05 -2.99 58.08
CA LYS A 811 5.73 -2.59 56.83
C LYS A 811 4.89 -1.80 55.81
N LEU A 812 3.74 -1.26 56.24
CA LEU A 812 2.89 -0.38 55.43
C LEU A 812 3.40 1.08 55.23
N VAL A 813 4.70 1.39 55.43
CA VAL A 813 5.19 2.80 55.35
C VAL A 813 6.44 3.02 54.48
N HIS A 814 6.97 2.04 53.73
CA HIS A 814 7.95 2.35 52.68
C HIS A 814 7.84 1.47 51.45
#